data_AF-A0A371MDP9-F1
#
_entry.id   AF-A0A371MDP9-F1
#
_cell.length_a   1.000
_cell.length_b   1.000
_cell.length_c   1.000
_cell.angle_alpha   90.00
_cell.angle_beta   90.00
_cell.angle_gamma   90.00
#
_symmetry.space_group_name_H-M   'P 1'
#
loop_
_entity.id
_entity.type
_entity.pdbx_description
1 polymer ?
#
loop_
_entity_poly.entity_id
_entity_poly.type
_entity_poly.pdbx_seq_one_letter_code
_entity_poly.pdbx_strand_id
1 'polypeptide(L)'
;MARLEFQRFVDWVDHRIVNRSRRVILVFLVVTLVFGAGLSAVSTEAGTEQFAEEVPEEEAFSRVTEEFSPRFEAGTGSTQLIQRAPNVLTRRELLRMLEAQKRLSDRDDLRVVGTASAASVVAETLDPDADGLAEQISALERATDSEVAAAVRENADNERFTGLLADDFNPTAASASATIAVVTHSIPLADEAGAGQGGDSPLTPIQRTAGRVVATVGGDISVFGSGVIADEFGTVIADSLILVVPAAVVFILFFLVVAYRDLVDLLLGTAALGMAIVWTFGFLGLAGIPFNQIMIAVPPLLLAVGIDFGIHAINRYREDRAEGLPVGDAMRKATDQLLVAFFIVTATTVIGFLSNLVSNLTPIRDFGVVAAIGIVFTFLVFGVFLPATKVEVDRLRERYPIPTFSQSPLGREGSSLGRVLRLGVAPALRAPAVVLVVALVLSGSAMWYATGVDTEFGQEDFLPPAEAPAYLKSLPEPFAPSDYSVVADIEFLEERFSSSQSGVVTVYLEGRPTDDAYLETLDRVAQDPPDTFIVEDRRADSTSVLTVIDAEARENPEFAAVVARHDRDGDGVPDRNLAEVYDALFATDSAARAGEYLADDYRSSRVDYRVRADADDDAVVADAREVAARFRGPSTATGAVVVFSAISDLILDSAVQSLAISMAGTGAFLVFVYWWLERRPSLALANLVPILVAVTFVAGTMRLAGISFNAFTATVLALTIGLGVDYSVHVVHRFVDERADHDLETALDRTVRGTGGALAGSMLTTVFGLGVLVLAVLSVLGQFGLLTAASIVYSFLASMLVLPSALVLWDRFSGNDPLVPLGGVERESGAAATAD
;
A
#
# COMPACT_ATOMS: atom_id res chain seq x y z
N MET A 1 -13.62 -7.09 -44.24
CA MET A 1 -12.16 -7.26 -44.13
C MET A 1 -11.73 -7.53 -42.69
N ALA A 2 -11.98 -6.65 -41.71
CA ALA A 2 -11.57 -6.85 -40.30
C ALA A 2 -11.95 -8.22 -39.66
N ARG A 3 -13.23 -8.65 -39.75
CA ARG A 3 -13.65 -10.00 -39.27
C ARG A 3 -12.86 -11.16 -39.89
N LEU A 4 -12.43 -11.04 -41.15
CA LEU A 4 -11.67 -12.07 -41.86
C LEU A 4 -10.18 -12.09 -41.48
N GLU A 5 -9.64 -11.00 -40.92
CA GLU A 5 -8.22 -10.90 -40.57
C GLU A 5 -7.93 -11.38 -39.15
N PHE A 6 -8.77 -11.04 -38.17
CA PHE A 6 -8.62 -11.55 -36.80
C PHE A 6 -8.94 -13.04 -36.68
N GLN A 7 -9.97 -13.53 -37.38
CA GLN A 7 -10.30 -14.97 -37.40
C GLN A 7 -9.11 -15.82 -37.86
N ARG A 8 -8.31 -15.32 -38.83
CA ARG A 8 -7.08 -16.02 -39.27
C ARG A 8 -6.05 -16.15 -38.15
N PHE A 9 -5.96 -15.17 -37.26
CA PHE A 9 -5.05 -15.24 -36.12
C PHE A 9 -5.54 -16.27 -35.09
N VAL A 10 -6.83 -16.24 -34.75
CA VAL A 10 -7.45 -17.24 -33.86
C VAL A 10 -7.29 -18.65 -34.43
N ASP A 11 -7.63 -18.86 -35.70
CA ASP A 11 -7.44 -20.12 -36.42
C ASP A 11 -5.98 -20.61 -36.41
N TRP A 12 -5.03 -19.66 -36.50
CA TRP A 12 -3.60 -19.96 -36.43
C TRP A 12 -3.20 -20.43 -35.03
N VAL A 13 -3.64 -19.75 -33.97
CA VAL A 13 -3.40 -20.14 -32.57
C VAL A 13 -4.02 -21.51 -32.30
N ASP A 14 -5.29 -21.71 -32.66
CA ASP A 14 -6.02 -22.97 -32.51
C ASP A 14 -5.33 -24.13 -33.21
N HIS A 15 -4.86 -23.90 -34.43
CA HIS A 15 -4.09 -24.91 -35.15
C HIS A 15 -2.82 -25.29 -34.39
N ARG A 16 -2.13 -24.35 -33.73
CA ARG A 16 -0.95 -24.66 -32.91
C ARG A 16 -1.32 -25.40 -31.64
N ILE A 17 -2.37 -24.97 -30.94
CA ILE A 17 -2.88 -25.64 -29.72
C ILE A 17 -3.22 -27.09 -30.03
N VAL A 18 -3.99 -27.35 -31.08
CA VAL A 18 -4.53 -28.68 -31.38
C VAL A 18 -3.52 -29.57 -32.12
N ASN A 19 -2.86 -29.07 -33.16
CA ASN A 19 -2.03 -29.91 -34.04
C ASN A 19 -0.54 -29.89 -33.68
N ARG A 20 -0.09 -28.92 -32.87
CA ARG A 20 1.29 -28.80 -32.42
C ARG A 20 1.40 -28.66 -30.89
N SER A 21 0.43 -29.21 -30.15
CA SER A 21 0.33 -29.23 -28.68
C SER A 21 1.68 -29.42 -27.98
N ARG A 22 2.42 -30.48 -28.34
CA ARG A 22 3.74 -30.80 -27.74
C ARG A 22 4.78 -29.69 -27.89
N ARG A 23 4.80 -28.99 -29.03
CA ARG A 23 5.73 -27.87 -29.24
C ARG A 23 5.34 -26.67 -28.41
N VAL A 24 4.05 -26.39 -28.28
CA VAL A 24 3.53 -25.33 -27.40
C VAL A 24 3.94 -25.62 -25.96
N ILE A 25 3.67 -26.84 -25.45
CA ILE A 25 4.05 -27.27 -24.10
C ILE A 25 5.55 -27.09 -23.88
N LEU A 26 6.40 -27.55 -24.81
CA LEU A 26 7.85 -27.42 -24.69
C LEU A 26 8.30 -25.96 -24.62
N VAL A 27 7.75 -25.08 -25.46
CA VAL A 27 8.07 -23.65 -25.44
C VAL A 27 7.73 -23.03 -24.10
N PHE A 28 6.53 -23.30 -23.57
CA PHE A 28 6.12 -22.77 -22.26
C PHE A 28 6.99 -23.31 -21.12
N LEU A 29 7.37 -24.58 -21.14
CA LEU A 29 8.30 -25.14 -20.15
C LEU A 29 9.69 -24.49 -20.23
N VAL A 30 10.21 -24.21 -21.43
CA VAL A 30 11.48 -23.50 -21.60
C VAL A 30 11.38 -22.06 -21.09
N VAL A 31 10.31 -21.34 -21.40
CA VAL A 31 10.07 -19.99 -20.88
C VAL A 31 9.93 -20.01 -19.35
N THR A 32 9.31 -21.05 -18.79
CA THR A 32 9.23 -21.25 -17.33
C THR A 32 10.60 -21.43 -16.69
N LEU A 33 11.54 -22.09 -17.36
CA LEU A 33 12.92 -22.19 -16.85
C LEU A 33 13.64 -20.84 -16.85
N VAL A 34 13.37 -19.98 -17.84
CA VAL A 34 13.94 -18.63 -17.91
C VAL A 34 13.41 -17.77 -16.76
N PHE A 35 12.10 -17.70 -16.57
CA PHE A 35 11.52 -16.95 -15.46
C PHE A 35 11.82 -17.59 -14.10
N GLY A 36 11.93 -18.92 -14.04
CA GLY A 36 12.35 -19.62 -12.83
C GLY A 36 13.74 -19.22 -12.34
N ALA A 37 14.66 -18.87 -13.26
CA ALA A 37 15.96 -18.30 -12.89
C ALA A 37 15.84 -16.86 -12.34
N GLY A 38 14.81 -16.11 -12.75
CA GLY A 38 14.50 -14.78 -12.23
C GLY A 38 14.08 -14.77 -10.76
N LEU A 39 13.48 -15.86 -10.27
CA LEU A 39 13.03 -15.95 -8.88
C LEU A 39 14.16 -15.78 -7.86
N SER A 40 15.38 -16.23 -8.18
CA SER A 40 16.53 -16.05 -7.28
C SER A 40 17.08 -14.62 -7.25
N ALA A 41 16.62 -13.76 -8.16
CA ALA A 41 17.01 -12.35 -8.23
C ALA A 41 15.97 -11.42 -7.56
N VAL A 42 14.90 -11.96 -6.97
CA VAL A 42 13.92 -11.17 -6.24
C VAL A 42 14.54 -10.65 -4.94
N SER A 43 14.67 -9.33 -4.83
CA SER A 43 14.93 -8.62 -3.58
C SER A 43 13.62 -8.29 -2.86
N THR A 44 13.70 -7.96 -1.58
CA THR A 44 12.56 -7.50 -0.78
C THR A 44 12.82 -6.09 -0.30
N GLU A 45 11.76 -5.30 -0.20
CA GLU A 45 11.78 -3.95 0.37
C GLU A 45 10.56 -3.81 1.29
N ALA A 46 10.76 -3.14 2.44
CA ALA A 46 9.72 -2.98 3.43
C ALA A 46 9.79 -1.57 4.03
N GLY A 47 8.76 -1.20 4.79
CA GLY A 47 8.64 0.13 5.40
C GLY A 47 7.97 1.17 4.51
N THR A 48 7.95 2.40 5.00
CA THR A 48 7.27 3.55 4.41
C THR A 48 8.16 4.34 3.44
N GLU A 49 9.48 4.23 3.56
CA GLU A 49 10.47 4.99 2.77
C GLU A 49 10.29 4.80 1.25
N GLN A 50 9.94 3.60 0.80
CA GLN A 50 9.66 3.29 -0.61
C GLN A 50 8.52 4.15 -1.23
N PHE A 51 7.64 4.74 -0.41
CA PHE A 51 6.58 5.65 -0.88
C PHE A 51 7.05 7.10 -0.97
N ALA A 52 8.16 7.43 -0.34
CA ALA A 52 8.68 8.78 -0.18
C ALA A 52 9.80 9.14 -1.19
N GLU A 53 10.40 8.15 -1.87
CA GLU A 53 11.60 8.33 -2.72
C GLU A 53 11.52 9.49 -3.75
N GLU A 54 10.35 9.74 -4.35
CA GLU A 54 10.15 10.79 -5.36
C GLU A 54 9.40 12.03 -4.82
N VAL A 55 9.32 12.17 -3.49
CA VAL A 55 8.63 13.28 -2.82
C VAL A 55 9.64 14.40 -2.53
N PRO A 56 9.41 15.65 -3.01
CA PRO A 56 10.35 16.76 -2.79
C PRO A 56 10.65 17.04 -1.31
N GLU A 57 9.66 16.88 -0.44
CA GLU A 57 9.79 17.03 0.99
C GLU A 57 10.71 15.95 1.60
N GLU A 58 10.69 14.72 1.08
CA GLU A 58 11.61 13.66 1.49
C GLU A 58 13.01 13.89 0.93
N GLU A 59 13.15 14.32 -0.33
CA GLU A 59 14.46 14.69 -0.87
C GLU A 59 15.13 15.80 -0.04
N ALA A 60 14.34 16.78 0.43
CA ALA A 60 14.82 17.82 1.33
C ALA A 60 15.19 17.25 2.72
N PHE A 61 14.40 16.30 3.24
CA PHE A 61 14.68 15.64 4.52
C PHE A 61 16.00 14.86 4.48
N SER A 62 16.16 14.06 3.43
CA SER A 62 17.36 13.28 3.16
C SER A 62 18.58 14.18 2.94
N ARG A 63 18.45 15.28 2.17
CA ARG A 63 19.53 16.26 2.01
C ARG A 63 19.91 16.95 3.31
N VAL A 64 18.94 17.33 4.14
CA VAL A 64 19.20 17.87 5.47
C VAL A 64 20.02 16.89 6.30
N THR A 65 19.62 15.61 6.28
CA THR A 65 20.32 14.57 7.01
C THR A 65 21.74 14.35 6.48
N GLU A 66 21.95 14.31 5.16
CA GLU A 66 23.28 14.14 4.56
C GLU A 66 24.20 15.34 4.79
N GLU A 67 23.67 16.56 4.67
CA GLU A 67 24.46 17.78 4.63
C GLU A 67 24.86 18.27 6.02
N PHE A 68 23.95 18.17 6.99
CA PHE A 68 24.11 18.71 8.35
C PHE A 68 24.40 17.64 9.43
N SER A 69 24.53 16.37 9.07
CA SER A 69 25.00 15.34 10.01
C SER A 69 26.53 15.38 10.18
N PRO A 70 27.07 15.06 11.37
CA PRO A 70 28.51 15.07 11.63
C PRO A 70 29.30 14.11 10.71
N ARG A 71 30.04 14.64 9.72
CA ARG A 71 30.73 13.82 8.69
C ARG A 71 31.94 13.00 9.16
N PHE A 72 32.40 13.21 10.39
CA PHE A 72 33.63 12.58 10.92
C PHE A 72 33.46 11.93 12.30
N GLU A 73 32.25 11.95 12.86
CA GLU A 73 31.92 11.26 14.11
C GLU A 73 31.17 9.97 13.77
N ALA A 74 31.28 8.94 14.63
CA ALA A 74 30.42 7.78 14.46
C ALA A 74 28.96 8.23 14.65
N GLY A 75 28.07 7.93 13.71
CA GLY A 75 26.65 8.17 13.85
C GLY A 75 26.12 7.66 15.18
N THR A 76 25.06 8.27 15.65
CA THR A 76 24.40 7.81 16.85
C THR A 76 23.00 7.31 16.53
N GLY A 77 22.62 6.19 17.14
CA GLY A 77 21.26 5.70 17.11
C GLY A 77 20.72 5.56 18.52
N SER A 78 19.42 5.72 18.69
CA SER A 78 18.79 5.64 20.00
C SER A 78 17.94 4.38 20.13
N THR A 79 17.95 3.81 21.33
CA THR A 79 17.01 2.80 21.77
C THR A 79 16.22 3.38 22.93
N GLN A 80 14.90 3.38 22.81
CA GLN A 80 14.01 3.79 23.89
C GLN A 80 13.66 2.57 24.76
N LEU A 81 13.71 2.76 26.07
CA LEU A 81 13.21 1.80 27.05
C LEU A 81 11.93 2.38 27.64
N ILE A 82 10.81 1.70 27.40
CA ILE A 82 9.50 2.14 27.90
C ILE A 82 9.20 1.33 29.15
N GLN A 83 9.20 1.97 30.32
CA GLN A 83 8.87 1.32 31.59
C GLN A 83 7.45 1.66 32.03
N ARG A 84 6.67 0.63 32.37
CA ARG A 84 5.28 0.75 32.81
C ARG A 84 5.12 0.18 34.23
N ALA A 85 4.45 0.93 35.12
CA ALA A 85 4.13 0.46 36.47
C ALA A 85 3.00 1.29 37.09
N PRO A 86 2.31 0.81 38.15
CA PRO A 86 1.37 1.66 38.90
C PRO A 86 2.00 2.95 39.45
N ASN A 87 3.32 2.93 39.71
CA ASN A 87 4.13 4.12 39.93
C ASN A 87 5.60 3.82 39.57
N VAL A 88 6.09 4.39 38.47
CA VAL A 88 7.49 4.21 38.01
C VAL A 88 8.51 5.00 38.84
N LEU A 89 8.07 5.98 39.63
CA LEU A 89 8.93 6.86 40.43
C LEU A 89 9.23 6.29 41.82
N THR A 90 8.84 5.04 42.09
CA THR A 90 9.24 4.35 43.31
C THR A 90 10.71 3.93 43.24
N ARG A 91 11.40 3.92 44.38
CA ARG A 91 12.79 3.48 44.48
C ARG A 91 13.07 2.16 43.76
N ARG A 92 12.15 1.20 43.86
CA ARG A 92 12.29 -0.11 43.22
C ARG A 92 12.23 -0.03 41.68
N GLU A 93 11.32 0.75 41.13
CA GLU A 93 11.17 0.86 39.67
C GLU A 93 12.29 1.72 39.06
N LEU A 94 12.71 2.79 39.74
CA LEU A 94 13.88 3.58 39.33
C LEU A 94 15.17 2.74 39.32
N LEU A 95 15.37 1.88 40.33
CA LEU A 95 16.50 0.94 40.36
C LEU A 95 16.45 -0.04 39.18
N ARG A 96 15.28 -0.54 38.80
CA ARG A 96 15.14 -1.42 37.62
C ARG A 96 15.53 -0.71 36.33
N MET A 97 15.14 0.55 36.17
CA MET A 97 15.54 1.33 34.98
C MET A 97 17.07 1.49 34.92
N LEU A 98 17.71 1.90 36.02
CA LEU A 98 19.17 2.03 36.06
C LEU A 98 19.88 0.68 35.88
N GLU A 99 19.36 -0.41 36.45
CA GLU A 99 19.89 -1.76 36.22
C GLU A 99 19.79 -2.18 34.75
N ALA A 100 18.69 -1.85 34.08
CA ALA A 100 18.52 -2.09 32.66
C ALA A 100 19.54 -1.30 31.84
N GLN A 101 19.65 0.01 32.07
CA GLN A 101 20.65 0.86 31.44
C GLN A 101 22.07 0.32 31.68
N LYS A 102 22.40 -0.07 32.91
CA LYS A 102 23.72 -0.61 33.26
C LYS A 102 24.02 -1.92 32.53
N ARG A 103 23.09 -2.88 32.50
CA ARG A 103 23.31 -4.14 31.79
C ARG A 103 23.47 -3.95 30.28
N LEU A 104 22.86 -2.91 29.72
CA LEU A 104 23.07 -2.53 28.33
C LEU A 104 24.45 -1.88 28.13
N SER A 105 24.86 -0.98 29.02
CA SER A 105 26.17 -0.31 28.97
C SER A 105 27.35 -1.26 29.23
N ASP A 106 27.17 -2.30 30.05
CA ASP A 106 28.19 -3.32 30.33
C ASP A 106 28.50 -4.22 29.12
N ARG A 107 27.76 -4.07 28.01
CA ARG A 107 27.89 -4.88 26.79
C ARG A 107 28.54 -4.09 25.66
N ASP A 108 29.79 -4.42 25.37
CA ASP A 108 30.55 -3.82 24.26
C ASP A 108 29.87 -4.01 22.89
N ASP A 109 29.13 -5.11 22.69
CA ASP A 109 28.42 -5.39 21.43
C ASP A 109 27.23 -4.46 21.19
N LEU A 110 26.72 -3.79 22.23
CA LEU A 110 25.65 -2.81 22.13
C LEU A 110 26.18 -1.39 21.92
N ARG A 111 27.49 -1.14 22.09
CA ARG A 111 28.14 0.14 21.78
C ARG A 111 27.45 1.37 22.39
N VAL A 112 27.04 1.25 23.65
CA VAL A 112 26.37 2.35 24.36
C VAL A 112 27.37 3.47 24.62
N VAL A 113 27.04 4.69 24.19
CA VAL A 113 27.84 5.91 24.39
C VAL A 113 27.17 6.91 25.34
N GLY A 114 25.87 6.76 25.59
CA GLY A 114 25.14 7.63 26.50
C GLY A 114 23.84 7.00 26.97
N THR A 115 23.37 7.45 28.14
CA THR A 115 22.10 7.03 28.72
C THR A 115 21.41 8.21 29.38
N ALA A 116 20.11 8.37 29.18
CA ALA A 116 19.30 9.38 29.84
C ALA A 116 18.00 8.74 30.36
N SER A 117 17.65 8.99 31.61
CA SER A 117 16.38 8.53 32.21
C SER A 117 15.97 9.44 33.37
N ALA A 118 14.67 9.43 33.71
CA ALA A 118 14.18 10.07 34.93
C ALA A 118 14.87 9.50 36.19
N ALA A 119 15.27 8.22 36.16
CA ALA A 119 16.00 7.58 37.24
C ALA A 119 17.41 8.14 37.45
N SER A 120 18.13 8.45 36.36
CA SER A 120 19.44 9.12 36.44
C SER A 120 19.33 10.51 37.07
N VAL A 121 18.33 11.32 36.66
CA VAL A 121 18.11 12.67 37.22
C VAL A 121 17.79 12.62 38.71
N VAL A 122 16.94 11.68 39.14
CA VAL A 122 16.62 11.51 40.57
C VAL A 122 17.84 11.05 41.36
N ALA A 123 18.65 10.15 40.81
CA ALA A 123 19.88 9.69 41.46
C ALA A 123 20.92 10.81 41.62
N GLU A 124 21.12 11.65 40.59
CA GLU A 124 22.00 12.83 40.63
C GLU A 124 21.50 13.90 41.62
N THR A 125 20.19 14.00 41.81
CA THR A 125 19.61 14.90 42.83
C THR A 125 19.87 14.39 44.25
N LEU A 126 19.85 13.07 44.44
CA LEU A 126 20.13 12.44 45.74
C LEU A 126 21.63 12.48 46.09
N ASP A 127 22.49 12.36 45.09
CA ASP A 127 23.93 12.39 45.21
C ASP A 127 24.55 13.10 43.98
N PRO A 128 24.87 14.41 44.09
CA PRO A 128 25.44 15.19 42.98
C PRO A 128 26.79 14.69 42.48
N ASP A 129 27.49 13.84 43.25
CA ASP A 129 28.76 13.23 42.87
C ASP A 129 28.55 11.86 42.17
N ALA A 130 27.31 11.44 41.92
CA ALA A 130 26.98 10.16 41.28
C ALA A 130 27.21 10.17 39.76
N ASP A 131 28.48 10.27 39.37
CA ASP A 131 28.93 10.22 37.98
C ASP A 131 28.92 8.78 37.44
N GLY A 132 27.81 8.39 36.83
CA GLY A 132 27.66 7.11 36.13
C GLY A 132 26.69 6.12 36.78
N LEU A 133 26.32 5.08 36.03
CA LEU A 133 25.22 4.19 36.39
C LEU A 133 25.45 3.38 37.67
N ALA A 134 26.70 3.03 38.02
CA ALA A 134 26.97 2.25 39.24
C ALA A 134 26.81 3.09 40.51
N GLU A 135 27.26 4.33 40.46
CA GLU A 135 27.14 5.35 41.49
C GLU A 135 25.68 5.76 41.65
N GLN A 136 24.96 6.01 40.53
CA GLN A 136 23.53 6.31 40.53
C GLN A 136 22.68 5.18 41.15
N ILE A 137 22.96 3.92 40.81
CA ILE A 137 22.33 2.75 41.47
C ILE A 137 22.61 2.77 42.97
N SER A 138 23.87 3.01 43.36
CA SER A 138 24.27 3.03 44.76
C SER A 138 23.61 4.17 45.55
N ALA A 139 23.39 5.34 44.94
CA ALA A 139 22.68 6.46 45.53
C ALA A 139 21.22 6.10 45.84
N LEU A 140 20.51 5.51 44.86
CA LEU A 140 19.14 5.02 45.06
C LEU A 140 19.07 3.85 46.04
N GLU A 141 20.06 2.95 46.07
CA GLU A 141 20.12 1.86 47.05
C GLU A 141 20.28 2.36 48.49
N ARG A 142 20.93 3.51 48.71
CA ARG A 142 21.11 4.08 50.05
C ARG A 142 19.94 4.97 50.49
N ALA A 143 19.22 5.55 49.53
CA ALA A 143 18.09 6.43 49.79
C ALA A 143 16.86 5.68 50.35
N THR A 144 16.09 6.37 51.18
CA THR A 144 14.76 5.96 51.64
C THR A 144 13.68 6.39 50.64
N ASP A 145 12.52 5.74 50.67
CA ASP A 145 11.40 6.09 49.78
C ASP A 145 10.94 7.55 49.96
N SER A 146 11.12 8.13 51.16
CA SER A 146 10.79 9.53 51.44
C SER A 146 11.79 10.51 50.81
N GLU A 147 13.07 10.15 50.77
CA GLU A 147 14.12 10.94 50.11
C GLU A 147 13.95 10.90 48.59
N VAL A 148 13.66 9.71 48.02
CA VAL A 148 13.35 9.57 46.59
C VAL A 148 12.14 10.44 46.21
N ALA A 149 11.06 10.39 46.99
CA ALA A 149 9.89 11.22 46.73
C ALA A 149 10.17 12.74 46.90
N ALA A 150 11.16 13.12 47.71
CA ALA A 150 11.60 14.51 47.82
C ALA A 150 12.41 14.94 46.59
N ALA A 151 13.34 14.11 46.12
CA ALA A 151 14.12 14.37 44.91
C ALA A 151 13.24 14.46 43.64
N VAL A 152 12.21 13.62 43.53
CA VAL A 152 11.19 13.72 42.47
C VAL A 152 10.46 15.07 42.52
N ARG A 153 10.07 15.51 43.72
CA ARG A 153 9.40 16.81 43.92
C ARG A 153 10.28 18.00 43.57
N GLU A 154 11.57 17.90 43.85
CA GLU A 154 12.56 18.93 43.53
C GLU A 154 12.74 19.11 42.01
N ASN A 155 12.58 18.03 41.24
CA ASN A 155 12.66 18.05 39.78
C ASN A 155 11.31 18.31 39.08
N ALA A 156 10.26 18.70 39.83
CA ALA A 156 8.94 18.90 39.25
C ALA A 156 8.88 20.00 38.18
N ASP A 157 9.79 20.98 38.27
CA ASP A 157 9.93 22.07 37.29
C ASP A 157 11.13 21.86 36.34
N ASN A 158 11.77 20.68 36.38
CA ASN A 158 12.89 20.34 35.51
C ASN A 158 12.37 19.70 34.22
N GLU A 159 12.41 20.42 33.11
CA GLU A 159 11.89 19.98 31.82
C GLU A 159 12.56 18.69 31.31
N ARG A 160 13.85 18.48 31.59
CA ARG A 160 14.56 17.24 31.21
C ARG A 160 14.03 16.03 31.99
N PHE A 161 13.52 16.25 33.19
CA PHE A 161 12.91 15.20 34.00
C PHE A 161 11.46 14.96 33.59
N THR A 162 10.65 16.02 33.51
CA THR A 162 9.21 15.91 33.19
C THR A 162 8.99 15.42 31.77
N GLY A 163 9.87 15.77 30.82
CA GLY A 163 9.79 15.30 29.43
C GLY A 163 10.05 13.80 29.23
N LEU A 164 10.54 13.10 30.26
CA LEU A 164 10.75 11.64 30.26
C LEU A 164 9.65 10.87 31.00
N LEU A 165 8.64 11.57 31.52
CA LEU A 165 7.53 11.01 32.28
C LEU A 165 6.23 11.13 31.51
N ALA A 166 5.32 10.19 31.77
CA ALA A 166 3.98 10.27 31.21
C ALA A 166 3.24 11.51 31.75
N ASP A 167 2.28 12.00 30.96
CA ASP A 167 1.49 13.21 31.22
C ASP A 167 0.67 13.13 32.52
N ASP A 168 0.47 11.91 33.06
CA ASP A 168 -0.19 11.68 34.34
C ASP A 168 0.74 11.92 35.56
N PHE A 169 1.94 12.49 35.33
CA PHE A 169 2.87 12.85 36.38
C PHE A 169 2.23 13.78 37.42
N ASN A 170 2.21 13.32 38.66
CA ASN A 170 1.74 14.07 39.80
C ASN A 170 2.93 14.44 40.70
N PRO A 171 3.37 15.71 40.72
CA PRO A 171 4.52 16.12 41.52
C PRO A 171 4.25 15.99 43.02
N THR A 172 3.01 16.23 43.48
CA THR A 172 2.68 16.13 44.91
C THR A 172 2.77 14.69 45.40
N ALA A 173 2.23 13.74 44.63
CA ALA A 173 2.25 12.32 44.96
C ALA A 173 3.58 11.64 44.59
N ALA A 174 4.47 12.31 43.84
CA ALA A 174 5.67 11.73 43.24
C ALA A 174 5.35 10.43 42.50
N SER A 175 4.39 10.51 41.57
CA SER A 175 3.91 9.34 40.82
C SER A 175 3.71 9.63 39.35
N ALA A 176 4.05 8.67 38.50
CA ALA A 176 3.71 8.62 37.08
C ALA A 176 3.44 7.15 36.70
N SER A 177 2.57 6.91 35.72
CA SER A 177 2.26 5.55 35.25
C SER A 177 3.35 4.95 34.34
N ALA A 178 4.16 5.80 33.71
CA ALA A 178 5.23 5.37 32.83
C ALA A 178 6.40 6.37 32.76
N THR A 179 7.55 5.88 32.32
CA THR A 179 8.74 6.68 32.03
C THR A 179 9.52 6.08 30.86
N ILE A 180 10.20 6.94 30.11
CA ILE A 180 11.08 6.55 29.00
C ILE A 180 12.53 6.77 29.44
N ALA A 181 13.40 5.83 29.06
CA ALA A 181 14.84 6.06 29.04
C ALA A 181 15.37 5.97 27.61
N VAL A 182 16.34 6.81 27.29
CA VAL A 182 17.02 6.80 25.99
C VAL A 182 18.42 6.25 26.18
N VAL A 183 18.77 5.24 25.39
CA VAL A 183 20.12 4.67 25.32
C VAL A 183 20.69 5.01 23.96
N THR A 184 21.79 5.76 23.94
CA THR A 184 22.46 6.19 22.72
C THR A 184 23.57 5.20 22.38
N HIS A 185 23.59 4.75 21.12
CA HIS A 185 24.51 3.77 20.58
C HIS A 185 25.38 4.42 19.51
N SER A 186 26.67 4.10 19.45
CA SER A 186 27.50 4.48 18.30
C SER A 186 27.31 3.50 17.13
N ILE A 187 26.96 4.02 15.97
CA ILE A 187 26.78 3.33 14.70
C ILE A 187 27.95 3.68 13.76
N PRO A 188 28.50 2.74 12.98
CA PRO A 188 29.50 3.08 11.96
C PRO A 188 28.88 3.97 10.87
N LEU A 189 29.61 5.00 10.43
CA LEU A 189 29.25 5.96 9.36
C LEU A 189 28.74 5.35 8.04
N ALA A 190 28.97 4.06 7.78
CA ALA A 190 28.51 3.40 6.57
C ALA A 190 27.02 3.01 6.58
N ASP A 191 26.36 3.11 7.75
CA ASP A 191 25.02 2.56 7.97
C ASP A 191 23.97 3.63 8.41
N GLU A 192 24.26 4.93 8.28
CA GLU A 192 23.40 6.03 8.80
C GLU A 192 22.16 6.35 7.95
N ALA A 193 22.15 5.99 6.66
CA ALA A 193 21.02 6.25 5.79
C ALA A 193 19.86 5.31 6.13
N GLY A 194 18.71 5.87 6.55
CA GLY A 194 17.45 5.12 6.68
C GLY A 194 17.02 4.75 8.11
N ALA A 195 17.42 5.51 9.14
CA ALA A 195 17.01 5.22 10.52
C ALA A 195 15.49 5.45 10.75
N GLY A 196 14.66 4.44 10.49
CA GLY A 196 13.33 4.30 11.09
C GLY A 196 12.13 4.31 10.16
N GLN A 197 12.32 4.50 8.86
CA GLN A 197 11.23 4.44 7.87
C GLN A 197 11.40 3.30 6.85
N GLY A 198 12.61 2.76 6.71
CA GLY A 198 12.91 1.61 5.87
C GLY A 198 12.71 0.25 6.57
N GLY A 199 12.79 -0.81 5.76
CA GLY A 199 12.70 -2.21 6.19
C GLY A 199 13.97 -2.78 6.79
N ASP A 200 15.08 -2.03 6.77
CA ASP A 200 16.38 -2.40 7.31
C ASP A 200 16.88 -1.30 8.26
N SER A 201 17.52 -1.69 9.35
CA SER A 201 18.14 -0.74 10.28
C SER A 201 19.41 -1.32 10.93
N PRO A 202 20.50 -0.52 11.05
CA PRO A 202 21.69 -0.95 11.77
C PRO A 202 21.43 -1.20 13.26
N LEU A 203 20.34 -0.62 13.80
CA LEU A 203 19.94 -0.80 15.19
C LEU A 203 19.19 -2.11 15.42
N THR A 204 18.67 -2.79 14.38
CA THR A 204 17.94 -4.05 14.54
C THR A 204 18.69 -5.09 15.38
N PRO A 205 19.96 -5.46 15.08
CA PRO A 205 20.69 -6.42 15.91
C PRO A 205 20.97 -5.93 17.34
N ILE A 206 21.17 -4.61 17.52
CA ILE A 206 21.40 -3.97 18.83
C ILE A 206 20.12 -4.05 19.66
N GLN A 207 18.98 -3.64 19.12
CA GLN A 207 17.69 -3.57 19.80
C GLN A 207 17.12 -4.96 20.10
N ARG A 208 17.24 -5.95 19.21
CA ARG A 208 16.90 -7.35 19.53
C ARG A 208 17.71 -7.91 20.69
N THR A 209 18.97 -7.51 20.79
CA THR A 209 19.84 -7.93 21.90
C THR A 209 19.51 -7.15 23.17
N ALA A 210 19.23 -5.85 23.06
CA ALA A 210 18.76 -5.02 24.16
C ALA A 210 17.46 -5.57 24.76
N GLY A 211 16.46 -5.93 23.95
CA GLY A 211 15.20 -6.52 24.42
C GLY A 211 15.42 -7.79 25.23
N ARG A 212 16.30 -8.69 24.76
CA ARG A 212 16.68 -9.91 25.51
C ARG A 212 17.39 -9.60 26.83
N VAL A 213 18.22 -8.55 26.89
CA VAL A 213 18.93 -8.15 28.11
C VAL A 213 17.96 -7.52 29.12
N VAL A 214 17.14 -6.58 28.67
CA VAL A 214 16.15 -5.85 29.50
C VAL A 214 15.14 -6.83 30.10
N ALA A 215 14.69 -7.83 29.34
CA ALA A 215 13.80 -8.89 29.83
C ALA A 215 14.36 -9.66 31.06
N THR A 216 15.68 -9.62 31.31
CA THR A 216 16.30 -10.27 32.49
C THR A 216 16.28 -9.43 33.76
N VAL A 217 15.99 -8.12 33.68
CA VAL A 217 15.97 -7.21 34.84
C VAL A 217 14.66 -7.37 35.62
N GLY A 218 13.59 -7.77 34.95
CA GLY A 218 12.25 -7.94 35.52
C GLY A 218 11.52 -6.61 35.69
N GLY A 219 10.18 -6.67 35.72
CA GLY A 219 9.33 -5.50 35.52
C GLY A 219 8.84 -5.42 34.09
N ASP A 220 7.98 -4.45 33.80
CA ASP A 220 7.45 -4.19 32.46
C ASP A 220 8.29 -3.07 31.83
N ILE A 221 9.35 -3.48 31.12
CA ILE A 221 10.24 -2.61 30.35
C ILE A 221 10.33 -3.17 28.94
N SER A 222 9.77 -2.48 27.95
CA SER A 222 9.91 -2.82 26.54
C SER A 222 11.03 -2.01 25.88
N VAL A 223 11.53 -2.53 24.75
CA VAL A 223 12.56 -1.89 23.94
C VAL A 223 11.89 -1.42 22.64
N PHE A 224 12.04 -0.15 22.33
CA PHE A 224 11.43 0.49 21.18
C PHE A 224 12.45 1.32 20.39
N GLY A 225 12.28 1.40 19.07
CA GLY A 225 13.11 2.19 18.17
C GLY A 225 13.14 1.66 16.73
N SER A 226 13.88 2.35 15.86
CA SER A 226 13.92 2.06 14.41
C SER A 226 14.34 0.64 14.06
N GLY A 227 15.18 0.00 14.87
CA GLY A 227 15.60 -1.37 14.67
C GLY A 227 14.49 -2.41 14.92
N VAL A 228 13.63 -2.17 15.91
CA VAL A 228 12.44 -2.99 16.20
C VAL A 228 11.38 -2.78 15.12
N ILE A 229 11.15 -1.53 14.72
CA ILE A 229 10.22 -1.17 13.63
C ILE A 229 10.62 -1.89 12.32
N ALA A 230 11.88 -1.77 11.91
CA ALA A 230 12.39 -2.44 10.72
C ALA A 230 12.28 -3.98 10.78
N ASP A 231 12.52 -4.57 11.96
CA ASP A 231 12.39 -6.02 12.17
C ASP A 231 10.94 -6.50 11.99
N GLU A 232 9.97 -5.76 12.54
CA GLU A 232 8.55 -6.07 12.39
C GLU A 232 8.09 -5.88 10.93
N PHE A 233 8.60 -4.87 10.21
CA PHE A 233 8.35 -4.71 8.77
C PHE A 233 8.83 -5.90 7.92
N GLY A 234 10.02 -6.43 8.20
CA GLY A 234 10.51 -7.64 7.51
C GLY A 234 9.70 -8.88 7.89
N THR A 235 9.41 -9.05 9.17
CA THR A 235 8.69 -10.22 9.71
C THR A 235 7.25 -10.28 9.18
N VAL A 236 6.57 -9.14 9.08
CA VAL A 236 5.17 -9.11 8.65
C VAL A 236 4.98 -9.55 7.20
N ILE A 237 5.96 -9.29 6.32
CA ILE A 237 5.93 -9.78 4.93
C ILE A 237 5.95 -11.32 4.93
N ALA A 238 6.87 -11.91 5.68
CA ALA A 238 7.02 -13.36 5.76
C ALA A 238 5.79 -14.04 6.37
N ASP A 239 5.31 -13.56 7.51
CA ASP A 239 4.13 -14.10 8.20
C ASP A 239 2.88 -14.00 7.31
N SER A 240 2.69 -12.85 6.65
CA SER A 240 1.57 -12.65 5.73
C SER A 240 1.63 -13.62 4.54
N LEU A 241 2.80 -13.87 3.95
CA LEU A 241 2.94 -14.83 2.84
C LEU A 241 2.68 -16.28 3.28
N ILE A 242 3.19 -16.68 4.44
CA ILE A 242 2.98 -18.02 5.02
C ILE A 242 1.49 -18.28 5.30
N LEU A 243 0.73 -17.24 5.59
CA LEU A 243 -0.70 -17.35 5.87
C LEU A 243 -1.56 -17.25 4.60
N VAL A 244 -1.36 -16.20 3.81
CA VAL A 244 -2.20 -15.86 2.65
C VAL A 244 -2.02 -16.86 1.52
N VAL A 245 -0.78 -17.21 1.13
CA VAL A 245 -0.54 -18.04 -0.06
C VAL A 245 -1.09 -19.46 0.12
N PRO A 246 -0.83 -20.18 1.23
CA PRO A 246 -1.41 -21.50 1.45
C PRO A 246 -2.94 -21.45 1.58
N ALA A 247 -3.48 -20.45 2.28
CA ALA A 247 -4.94 -20.28 2.37
C ALA A 247 -5.56 -20.08 0.98
N ALA A 248 -4.96 -19.24 0.14
CA ALA A 248 -5.40 -19.01 -1.23
C ALA A 248 -5.36 -20.33 -2.02
N VAL A 249 -4.23 -21.04 -1.99
CA VAL A 249 -4.10 -22.35 -2.65
C VAL A 249 -5.15 -23.35 -2.16
N VAL A 250 -5.46 -23.41 -0.87
CA VAL A 250 -6.50 -24.31 -0.33
C VAL A 250 -7.88 -23.94 -0.88
N PHE A 251 -8.26 -22.66 -0.84
CA PHE A 251 -9.54 -22.21 -1.41
C PHE A 251 -9.65 -22.53 -2.89
N ILE A 252 -8.56 -22.36 -3.62
CA ILE A 252 -8.48 -22.59 -5.05
C ILE A 252 -8.57 -24.06 -5.38
N LEU A 253 -7.82 -24.91 -4.68
CA LEU A 253 -7.92 -26.36 -4.82
C LEU A 253 -9.34 -26.81 -4.52
N PHE A 254 -9.99 -26.24 -3.49
CA PHE A 254 -11.40 -26.49 -3.22
C PHE A 254 -12.29 -26.14 -4.43
N PHE A 255 -12.15 -24.94 -4.98
CA PHE A 255 -12.93 -24.53 -6.16
C PHE A 255 -12.62 -25.38 -7.40
N LEU A 256 -11.35 -25.69 -7.68
CA LEU A 256 -10.94 -26.53 -8.80
C LEU A 256 -11.45 -27.96 -8.65
N VAL A 257 -11.46 -28.52 -7.43
CA VAL A 257 -12.05 -29.84 -7.15
C VAL A 257 -13.54 -29.83 -7.45
N VAL A 258 -14.27 -28.79 -7.00
CA VAL A 258 -15.70 -28.63 -7.26
C VAL A 258 -15.97 -28.38 -8.76
N ALA A 259 -15.13 -27.58 -9.41
CA ALA A 259 -15.26 -27.17 -10.80
C ALA A 259 -14.95 -28.32 -11.77
N TYR A 260 -13.76 -28.90 -11.65
CA TYR A 260 -13.27 -29.91 -12.59
C TYR A 260 -13.72 -31.31 -12.25
N ARG A 261 -13.87 -31.69 -10.98
CA ARG A 261 -14.35 -33.04 -10.60
C ARG A 261 -13.56 -34.19 -11.25
N ASP A 262 -12.30 -33.94 -11.63
CA ASP A 262 -11.39 -34.87 -12.29
C ASP A 262 -9.95 -34.54 -11.88
N LEU A 263 -9.22 -35.54 -11.41
CA LEU A 263 -7.89 -35.35 -10.83
C LEU A 263 -6.87 -34.81 -11.83
N VAL A 264 -6.96 -35.23 -13.10
CA VAL A 264 -6.01 -34.78 -14.12
C VAL A 264 -6.25 -33.31 -14.46
N ASP A 265 -7.51 -32.93 -14.66
CA ASP A 265 -7.84 -31.53 -14.95
C ASP A 265 -7.49 -30.61 -13.76
N LEU A 266 -7.63 -31.11 -12.52
CA LEU A 266 -7.12 -30.44 -11.31
C LEU A 266 -5.60 -30.23 -11.33
N LEU A 267 -4.84 -31.28 -11.64
CA LEU A 267 -3.37 -31.20 -11.73
C LEU A 267 -2.93 -30.25 -12.84
N LEU A 268 -3.63 -30.26 -13.98
CA LEU A 268 -3.36 -29.34 -15.10
C LEU A 268 -3.63 -27.89 -14.71
N GLY A 269 -4.77 -27.61 -14.08
CA GLY A 269 -5.09 -26.27 -13.59
C GLY A 269 -4.08 -25.78 -12.54
N THR A 270 -3.70 -26.65 -11.60
CA THR A 270 -2.70 -26.32 -10.56
C THR A 270 -1.31 -26.08 -11.15
N ALA A 271 -0.91 -26.86 -12.15
CA ALA A 271 0.37 -26.67 -12.84
C ALA A 271 0.41 -25.39 -13.69
N ALA A 272 -0.69 -25.10 -14.41
CA ALA A 272 -0.85 -23.84 -15.13
C ALA A 272 -0.78 -22.65 -14.18
N LEU A 273 -1.42 -22.76 -13.02
CA LEU A 273 -1.40 -21.72 -12.02
C LEU A 273 -0.01 -21.47 -11.41
N GLY A 274 0.68 -22.54 -11.02
CA GLY A 274 2.07 -22.45 -10.55
C GLY A 274 2.99 -21.85 -11.61
N MET A 275 2.78 -22.18 -12.89
CA MET A 275 3.52 -21.58 -14.00
C MET A 275 3.29 -20.07 -14.11
N ALA A 276 2.04 -19.60 -14.01
CA ALA A 276 1.72 -18.18 -14.04
C ALA A 276 2.41 -17.42 -12.88
N ILE A 277 2.39 -17.96 -11.66
CA ILE A 277 3.08 -17.40 -10.50
C ILE A 277 4.59 -17.33 -10.75
N VAL A 278 5.21 -18.42 -11.20
CA VAL A 278 6.65 -18.47 -11.50
C VAL A 278 7.02 -17.43 -12.58
N TRP A 279 6.17 -17.24 -13.59
CA TRP A 279 6.43 -16.24 -14.63
C TRP A 279 6.35 -14.82 -14.08
N THR A 280 5.33 -14.50 -13.27
CA THR A 280 5.15 -13.16 -12.71
C THR A 280 6.29 -12.79 -11.76
N PHE A 281 6.60 -13.63 -10.77
CA PHE A 281 7.66 -13.34 -9.81
C PHE A 281 9.06 -13.56 -10.40
N GLY A 282 9.18 -14.40 -11.41
CA GLY A 282 10.39 -14.49 -12.22
C GLY A 282 10.63 -13.21 -13.02
N PHE A 283 9.58 -12.61 -13.58
CA PHE A 283 9.67 -11.30 -14.21
C PHE A 283 10.04 -10.22 -13.19
N LEU A 284 9.43 -10.22 -12.00
CA LEU A 284 9.73 -9.29 -10.91
C LEU A 284 11.25 -9.24 -10.64
N GLY A 285 11.87 -10.41 -10.42
CA GLY A 285 13.32 -10.49 -10.19
C GLY A 285 14.18 -10.16 -11.42
N LEU A 286 13.72 -10.46 -12.64
CA LEU A 286 14.44 -10.06 -13.88
C LEU A 286 14.34 -8.56 -14.18
N ALA A 287 13.26 -7.92 -13.74
CA ALA A 287 13.04 -6.48 -13.90
C ALA A 287 13.77 -5.66 -12.84
N GLY A 288 14.25 -6.29 -11.76
CA GLY A 288 14.87 -5.61 -10.63
C GLY A 288 13.87 -4.84 -9.77
N ILE A 289 12.59 -5.20 -9.84
CA ILE A 289 11.54 -4.60 -9.01
C ILE A 289 11.55 -5.34 -7.65
N PRO A 290 11.70 -4.63 -6.53
CA PRO A 290 11.70 -5.26 -5.21
C PRO A 290 10.30 -5.79 -4.86
N PHE A 291 10.26 -6.89 -4.10
CA PHE A 291 9.04 -7.43 -3.52
C PHE A 291 8.71 -6.66 -2.23
N ASN A 292 7.63 -5.89 -2.26
CA ASN A 292 7.14 -5.13 -1.10
C ASN A 292 5.77 -5.63 -0.60
N GLN A 293 5.23 -4.97 0.44
CA GLN A 293 3.99 -5.42 1.10
C GLN A 293 2.78 -5.44 0.15
N ILE A 294 2.65 -4.49 -0.78
CA ILE A 294 1.53 -4.48 -1.75
C ILE A 294 1.59 -5.66 -2.73
N MET A 295 2.79 -6.18 -3.03
CA MET A 295 2.96 -7.38 -3.88
C MET A 295 2.38 -8.65 -3.25
N ILE A 296 2.11 -8.69 -1.95
CA ILE A 296 1.43 -9.82 -1.28
C ILE A 296 0.02 -10.04 -1.84
N ALA A 297 -0.62 -9.01 -2.41
CA ALA A 297 -1.92 -9.13 -3.07
C ALA A 297 -1.86 -9.80 -4.46
N VAL A 298 -0.70 -9.81 -5.11
CA VAL A 298 -0.55 -10.31 -6.50
C VAL A 298 -0.81 -11.81 -6.63
N PRO A 299 -0.28 -12.72 -5.78
CA PRO A 299 -0.57 -14.14 -5.93
C PRO A 299 -2.07 -14.43 -5.85
N PRO A 300 -2.83 -14.03 -4.80
CA PRO A 300 -4.28 -14.25 -4.73
C PRO A 300 -5.06 -13.66 -5.91
N LEU A 301 -4.63 -12.51 -6.42
CA LEU A 301 -5.21 -11.88 -7.61
C LEU A 301 -5.04 -12.74 -8.87
N LEU A 302 -3.81 -13.15 -9.20
CA LEU A 302 -3.53 -13.97 -10.37
C LEU A 302 -4.17 -15.35 -10.27
N LEU A 303 -4.17 -15.88 -9.05
CA LEU A 303 -4.84 -17.10 -8.67
C LEU A 303 -6.34 -17.03 -9.01
N ALA A 304 -7.03 -15.98 -8.56
CA ALA A 304 -8.45 -15.77 -8.80
C ALA A 304 -8.79 -15.66 -10.30
N VAL A 305 -8.09 -14.79 -11.03
CA VAL A 305 -8.33 -14.57 -12.47
C VAL A 305 -7.97 -15.80 -13.31
N GLY A 306 -6.85 -16.47 -13.00
CA GLY A 306 -6.41 -17.64 -13.76
C GLY A 306 -7.35 -18.84 -13.66
N ILE A 307 -7.93 -19.06 -12.48
CA ILE A 307 -8.93 -20.11 -12.28
C ILE A 307 -10.13 -19.90 -13.18
N ASP A 308 -10.60 -18.66 -13.32
CA ASP A 308 -11.78 -18.39 -14.14
C ASP A 308 -11.55 -18.76 -15.61
N PHE A 309 -10.40 -18.34 -16.17
CA PHE A 309 -9.99 -18.73 -17.51
C PHE A 309 -9.88 -20.25 -17.65
N GLY A 310 -9.30 -20.93 -16.65
CA GLY A 310 -9.20 -22.38 -16.62
C GLY A 310 -10.55 -23.09 -16.55
N ILE A 311 -11.50 -22.58 -15.76
CA ILE A 311 -12.85 -23.14 -15.63
C ILE A 311 -13.60 -23.00 -16.94
N HIS A 312 -13.59 -21.82 -17.56
CA HIS A 312 -14.23 -21.59 -18.86
C HIS A 312 -13.63 -22.47 -19.97
N ALA A 313 -12.29 -22.55 -20.06
CA ALA A 313 -11.61 -23.38 -21.05
C ALA A 313 -11.97 -24.86 -20.94
N ILE A 314 -11.89 -25.43 -19.74
CA ILE A 314 -12.14 -26.86 -19.54
C ILE A 314 -13.63 -27.19 -19.66
N ASN A 315 -14.52 -26.35 -19.12
CA ASN A 315 -15.96 -26.61 -19.18
C ASN A 315 -16.50 -26.54 -20.61
N ARG A 316 -16.08 -25.53 -21.40
CA ARG A 316 -16.50 -25.43 -22.80
C ARG A 316 -16.02 -26.61 -23.62
N TYR A 317 -14.76 -26.99 -23.44
CA TYR A 317 -14.21 -28.19 -24.06
C TYR A 317 -15.01 -29.46 -23.69
N ARG A 318 -15.37 -29.62 -22.41
CA ARG A 318 -16.15 -30.79 -21.95
C ARG A 318 -17.58 -30.82 -22.46
N GLU A 319 -18.22 -29.66 -22.61
CA GLU A 319 -19.56 -29.54 -23.19
C GLU A 319 -19.56 -30.12 -24.61
N ASP A 320 -18.63 -29.68 -25.45
CA ASP A 320 -18.47 -30.18 -26.82
C ASP A 320 -18.09 -31.67 -26.87
N ARG A 321 -17.25 -32.14 -25.92
CA ARG A 321 -16.95 -33.58 -25.79
C ARG A 321 -18.17 -34.41 -25.40
N ALA A 322 -19.06 -33.89 -24.56
CA ALA A 322 -20.29 -34.55 -24.17
C ALA A 322 -21.30 -34.67 -25.33
N GLU A 323 -21.24 -33.75 -26.30
CA GLU A 323 -21.97 -33.83 -27.57
C GLU A 323 -21.36 -34.81 -28.58
N GLY A 324 -20.23 -35.43 -28.24
CA GLY A 324 -19.58 -36.47 -29.05
C GLY A 324 -18.52 -35.94 -30.03
N LEU A 325 -18.12 -34.66 -29.93
CA LEU A 325 -17.07 -34.11 -30.79
C LEU A 325 -15.69 -34.75 -30.49
N PRO A 326 -14.85 -35.03 -31.50
CA PRO A 326 -13.46 -35.46 -31.31
C PRO A 326 -12.63 -34.44 -30.53
N VAL A 327 -11.54 -34.88 -29.87
CA VAL A 327 -10.69 -34.02 -29.00
C VAL A 327 -10.25 -32.74 -29.71
N GLY A 328 -9.80 -32.87 -30.97
CA GLY A 328 -9.30 -31.72 -31.72
C GLY A 328 -10.38 -30.72 -32.11
N ASP A 329 -11.53 -31.22 -32.54
CA ASP A 329 -12.65 -30.38 -33.00
C ASP A 329 -13.33 -29.69 -31.81
N ALA A 330 -13.52 -30.42 -30.70
CA ALA A 330 -14.03 -29.86 -29.45
C ALA A 330 -13.11 -28.76 -28.90
N MET A 331 -11.79 -28.99 -28.88
CA MET A 331 -10.86 -27.95 -28.39
C MET A 331 -10.82 -26.74 -29.30
N ARG A 332 -10.79 -26.93 -30.63
CA ARG A 332 -10.82 -25.82 -31.59
C ARG A 332 -12.08 -24.98 -31.42
N LYS A 333 -13.26 -25.61 -31.30
CA LYS A 333 -14.52 -24.90 -31.09
C LYS A 333 -14.53 -24.14 -29.76
N ALA A 334 -13.93 -24.71 -28.71
CA ALA A 334 -13.79 -24.03 -27.43
C ALA A 334 -12.84 -22.82 -27.49
N THR A 335 -11.64 -22.99 -28.04
CA THR A 335 -10.62 -21.92 -28.07
C THR A 335 -10.97 -20.79 -29.04
N ASP A 336 -11.66 -21.08 -30.14
CA ASP A 336 -12.09 -20.07 -31.13
C ASP A 336 -12.93 -18.96 -30.49
N GLN A 337 -13.82 -19.32 -29.56
CA GLN A 337 -14.66 -18.37 -28.84
C GLN A 337 -13.94 -17.76 -27.62
N LEU A 338 -13.24 -18.60 -26.85
CA LEU A 338 -12.66 -18.18 -25.59
C LEU A 338 -11.45 -17.25 -25.74
N LEU A 339 -10.60 -17.45 -26.76
CA LEU A 339 -9.42 -16.59 -26.96
C LEU A 339 -9.81 -15.14 -27.22
N VAL A 340 -10.93 -14.90 -27.91
CA VAL A 340 -11.44 -13.55 -28.17
C VAL A 340 -11.96 -12.94 -26.88
N ALA A 341 -12.80 -13.66 -26.15
CA ALA A 341 -13.36 -13.20 -24.89
C ALA A 341 -12.24 -12.90 -23.88
N PHE A 342 -11.32 -13.83 -23.68
CA PHE A 342 -10.19 -13.67 -22.78
C PHE A 342 -9.27 -12.52 -23.18
N PHE A 343 -9.07 -12.26 -24.49
CA PHE A 343 -8.29 -11.12 -24.94
C PHE A 343 -8.93 -9.79 -24.52
N ILE A 344 -10.25 -9.65 -24.68
CA ILE A 344 -10.97 -8.42 -24.29
C ILE A 344 -10.85 -8.22 -22.79
N VAL A 345 -11.12 -9.26 -22.00
CA VAL A 345 -11.03 -9.22 -20.53
C VAL A 345 -9.61 -8.87 -20.10
N THR A 346 -8.61 -9.62 -20.58
CA THR A 346 -7.19 -9.40 -20.28
C THR A 346 -6.77 -7.98 -20.61
N ALA A 347 -7.11 -7.46 -21.79
CA ALA A 347 -6.72 -6.12 -22.20
C ALA A 347 -7.38 -5.04 -21.32
N THR A 348 -8.66 -5.19 -20.95
CA THR A 348 -9.34 -4.25 -20.05
C THR A 348 -8.75 -4.27 -18.64
N THR A 349 -8.41 -5.46 -18.13
CA THR A 349 -7.77 -5.62 -16.83
C THR A 349 -6.35 -5.04 -16.84
N VAL A 350 -5.58 -5.29 -17.90
CA VAL A 350 -4.24 -4.71 -18.09
C VAL A 350 -4.31 -3.18 -18.15
N ILE A 351 -5.27 -2.60 -18.87
CA ILE A 351 -5.46 -1.14 -18.89
C ILE A 351 -5.76 -0.60 -17.49
N GLY A 352 -6.58 -1.31 -16.71
CA GLY A 352 -6.91 -0.93 -15.34
C GLY A 352 -5.74 -1.02 -14.36
N PHE A 353 -4.80 -1.95 -14.55
CA PHE A 353 -3.57 -2.01 -13.75
C PHE A 353 -2.51 -1.02 -14.22
N LEU A 354 -2.34 -0.84 -15.54
CA LEU A 354 -1.37 0.08 -16.11
C LEU A 354 -1.75 1.56 -15.92
N SER A 355 -3.00 1.88 -15.57
CA SER A 355 -3.35 3.26 -15.20
C SER A 355 -2.58 3.74 -13.98
N ASN A 356 -2.15 2.82 -13.10
CA ASN A 356 -1.36 3.14 -11.91
C ASN A 356 0.06 3.63 -12.25
N LEU A 357 0.52 3.50 -13.50
CA LEU A 357 1.82 4.06 -13.95
C LEU A 357 1.88 5.59 -13.84
N VAL A 358 0.75 6.27 -13.71
CA VAL A 358 0.69 7.72 -13.53
C VAL A 358 0.80 8.14 -12.07
N SER A 359 0.77 7.20 -11.13
CA SER A 359 1.03 7.45 -9.71
C SER A 359 2.43 8.03 -9.51
N ASN A 360 2.56 9.01 -8.63
CA ASN A 360 3.87 9.51 -8.18
C ASN A 360 4.51 8.61 -7.11
N LEU A 361 3.79 7.59 -6.63
CA LEU A 361 4.28 6.62 -5.65
C LEU A 361 4.80 5.37 -6.36
N THR A 362 6.10 5.08 -6.23
CA THR A 362 6.79 3.93 -6.85
C THR A 362 6.10 2.59 -6.59
N PRO A 363 5.72 2.24 -5.34
CA PRO A 363 5.12 0.94 -5.03
C PRO A 363 3.80 0.70 -5.78
N ILE A 364 3.01 1.77 -6.00
CA ILE A 364 1.74 1.70 -6.74
C ILE A 364 1.99 1.47 -8.24
N ARG A 365 3.01 2.13 -8.82
CA ARG A 365 3.41 1.92 -10.22
C ARG A 365 3.88 0.50 -10.45
N ASP A 366 4.77 0.01 -9.59
CA ASP A 366 5.34 -1.34 -9.67
C ASP A 366 4.26 -2.40 -9.52
N PHE A 367 3.37 -2.24 -8.54
CA PHE A 367 2.21 -3.11 -8.38
C PHE A 367 1.37 -3.17 -9.66
N GLY A 368 1.10 -2.01 -10.28
CA GLY A 368 0.39 -1.92 -11.56
C GLY A 368 1.09 -2.68 -12.69
N VAL A 369 2.40 -2.53 -12.84
CA VAL A 369 3.20 -3.21 -13.89
C VAL A 369 3.22 -4.72 -13.67
N VAL A 370 3.53 -5.16 -12.46
CA VAL A 370 3.68 -6.58 -12.11
C VAL A 370 2.34 -7.30 -12.23
N ALA A 371 1.25 -6.69 -11.73
CA ALA A 371 -0.08 -7.24 -11.89
C ALA A 371 -0.49 -7.31 -13.37
N ALA A 372 -0.31 -6.25 -14.16
CA ALA A 372 -0.63 -6.24 -15.58
C ALA A 372 0.10 -7.34 -16.36
N ILE A 373 1.41 -7.48 -16.15
CA ILE A 373 2.21 -8.53 -16.78
C ILE A 373 1.78 -9.92 -16.31
N GLY A 374 1.48 -10.07 -15.02
CA GLY A 374 0.93 -11.29 -14.47
C GLY A 374 -0.40 -11.71 -15.09
N ILE A 375 -1.31 -10.77 -15.39
CA ILE A 375 -2.56 -11.04 -16.11
C ILE A 375 -2.27 -11.46 -17.55
N VAL A 376 -1.31 -10.84 -18.24
CA VAL A 376 -0.88 -11.28 -19.59
C VAL A 376 -0.32 -12.71 -19.55
N PHE A 377 0.53 -13.03 -18.56
CA PHE A 377 1.03 -14.40 -18.38
C PHE A 377 -0.09 -15.38 -18.07
N THR A 378 -1.04 -14.99 -17.24
CA THR A 378 -2.23 -15.77 -16.92
C THR A 378 -3.05 -16.07 -18.18
N PHE A 379 -3.29 -15.08 -19.04
CA PHE A 379 -3.93 -15.26 -20.34
C PHE A 379 -3.17 -16.24 -21.24
N LEU A 380 -1.84 -16.11 -21.36
CA LEU A 380 -1.03 -17.01 -22.19
C LEU A 380 -1.05 -18.45 -21.64
N VAL A 381 -0.94 -18.61 -20.32
CA VAL A 381 -0.87 -19.92 -19.68
C VAL A 381 -2.24 -20.61 -19.71
N PHE A 382 -3.32 -19.93 -19.34
CA PHE A 382 -4.66 -20.53 -19.31
C PHE A 382 -5.36 -20.55 -20.67
N GLY A 383 -5.05 -19.59 -21.56
CA GLY A 383 -5.62 -19.53 -22.91
C GLY A 383 -4.88 -20.39 -23.94
N VAL A 384 -3.59 -20.70 -23.74
CA VAL A 384 -2.79 -21.44 -24.73
C VAL A 384 -2.18 -22.71 -24.15
N PHE A 385 -1.43 -22.62 -23.06
CA PHE A 385 -0.73 -23.78 -22.49
C PHE A 385 -1.70 -24.83 -21.92
N LEU A 386 -2.69 -24.41 -21.14
CA LEU A 386 -3.66 -25.32 -20.52
C LEU A 386 -4.47 -26.08 -21.59
N PRO A 387 -5.07 -25.43 -22.62
CA PRO A 387 -5.72 -26.12 -23.74
C PRO A 387 -4.80 -27.09 -24.48
N ALA A 388 -3.56 -26.68 -24.78
CA ALA A 388 -2.61 -27.52 -25.50
C ALA A 388 -2.24 -28.78 -24.69
N THR A 389 -2.06 -28.63 -23.38
CA THR A 389 -1.76 -29.74 -22.47
C THR A 389 -2.98 -30.65 -22.32
N LYS A 390 -4.18 -30.09 -22.19
CA LYS A 390 -5.44 -30.84 -22.13
C LYS A 390 -5.66 -31.72 -23.36
N VAL A 391 -5.42 -31.18 -24.57
CA VAL A 391 -5.49 -31.95 -25.84
C VAL A 391 -4.54 -33.14 -25.82
N GLU A 392 -3.31 -32.94 -25.38
CA GLU A 392 -2.32 -34.02 -25.36
C GLU A 392 -2.68 -35.10 -24.34
N VAL A 393 -3.11 -34.68 -23.15
CA VAL A 393 -3.51 -35.60 -22.09
C VAL A 393 -4.75 -36.40 -22.48
N ASP A 394 -5.76 -35.78 -23.10
CA ASP A 394 -6.95 -36.52 -23.52
C ASP A 394 -6.68 -37.45 -24.72
N ARG A 395 -5.75 -37.10 -25.63
CA ARG A 395 -5.25 -38.05 -26.64
C ARG A 395 -4.52 -39.24 -26.01
N LEU A 396 -3.78 -39.01 -24.92
CA LEU A 396 -3.16 -40.09 -24.15
C LEU A 396 -4.20 -40.94 -23.43
N ARG A 397 -5.29 -40.35 -22.92
CA ARG A 397 -6.42 -41.06 -22.31
C ARG A 397 -7.20 -41.93 -23.29
N GLU A 398 -7.29 -41.53 -24.56
CA GLU A 398 -7.85 -42.38 -25.61
C GLU A 398 -6.94 -43.59 -25.93
N ARG A 399 -5.64 -43.50 -25.62
CA ARG A 399 -4.65 -44.53 -25.90
C ARG A 399 -4.33 -45.44 -24.71
N TYR A 400 -4.45 -44.93 -23.48
CA TYR A 400 -4.13 -45.61 -22.23
C TYR A 400 -5.29 -45.51 -21.23
N PRO A 401 -5.56 -46.55 -20.42
CA PRO A 401 -6.69 -46.59 -19.49
C PRO A 401 -6.42 -45.74 -18.23
N ILE A 402 -6.36 -44.42 -18.40
CA ILE A 402 -6.28 -43.46 -17.29
C ILE A 402 -7.70 -43.24 -16.76
N PRO A 403 -7.95 -43.41 -15.45
CA PRO A 403 -9.28 -43.24 -14.88
C PRO A 403 -9.81 -41.81 -15.06
N THR A 404 -11.11 -41.71 -15.40
CA THR A 404 -11.88 -40.46 -15.44
C THR A 404 -12.97 -40.53 -14.38
N PHE A 405 -13.08 -39.48 -13.57
CA PHE A 405 -14.04 -39.47 -12.46
C PHE A 405 -15.36 -38.80 -12.87
N SER A 406 -15.32 -37.74 -13.67
CA SER A 406 -16.51 -37.04 -14.16
C SER A 406 -16.19 -36.24 -15.43
N GLN A 407 -17.13 -36.19 -16.37
CA GLN A 407 -17.04 -35.39 -17.60
C GLN A 407 -18.22 -34.43 -17.81
N SER A 408 -19.21 -34.42 -16.90
CA SER A 408 -20.37 -33.55 -17.04
C SER A 408 -20.00 -32.08 -16.82
N PRO A 409 -20.39 -31.15 -17.70
CA PRO A 409 -20.23 -29.71 -17.46
C PRO A 409 -21.10 -29.27 -16.28
N LEU A 410 -20.63 -28.24 -15.56
CA LEU A 410 -21.38 -27.62 -14.46
C LEU A 410 -22.45 -26.66 -15.00
N GLY A 411 -23.62 -26.64 -14.36
CA GLY A 411 -24.66 -25.64 -14.61
C GLY A 411 -25.55 -25.87 -15.83
N ARG A 412 -26.19 -27.04 -15.96
CA ARG A 412 -27.27 -27.23 -16.97
C ARG A 412 -28.45 -26.29 -16.74
N GLU A 413 -29.02 -25.77 -17.83
CA GLU A 413 -30.22 -24.93 -17.86
C GLU A 413 -31.35 -25.54 -17.01
N GLY A 414 -31.81 -24.83 -15.96
CA GLY A 414 -32.89 -25.26 -15.07
C GLY A 414 -32.61 -25.18 -13.56
N SER A 415 -31.45 -24.68 -13.13
CA SER A 415 -31.12 -24.53 -11.70
C SER A 415 -31.97 -23.46 -11.00
N SER A 416 -32.12 -23.57 -9.67
CA SER A 416 -32.78 -22.56 -8.82
C SER A 416 -32.14 -21.17 -8.95
N LEU A 417 -30.83 -21.13 -9.20
CA LEU A 417 -30.05 -19.91 -9.40
C LEU A 417 -30.51 -19.14 -10.65
N GLY A 418 -30.80 -19.84 -11.75
CA GLY A 418 -31.32 -19.25 -12.98
C GLY A 418 -32.67 -18.54 -12.81
N ARG A 419 -33.47 -18.89 -11.79
CA ARG A 419 -34.74 -18.20 -11.49
C ARG A 419 -34.52 -16.86 -10.79
N VAL A 420 -33.53 -16.77 -9.92
CA VAL A 420 -33.16 -15.54 -9.20
C VAL A 420 -32.49 -14.55 -10.15
N LEU A 421 -31.64 -15.02 -11.07
CA LEU A 421 -30.94 -14.16 -12.04
C LEU A 421 -31.89 -13.38 -12.97
N ARG A 422 -33.13 -13.86 -13.19
CA ARG A 422 -34.15 -13.14 -13.97
C ARG A 422 -34.66 -11.85 -13.30
N LEU A 423 -34.30 -11.58 -12.05
CA LEU A 423 -34.79 -10.42 -11.30
C LEU A 423 -34.54 -9.10 -12.05
N GLY A 424 -33.43 -8.99 -12.79
CA GLY A 424 -33.11 -7.81 -13.60
C GLY A 424 -33.86 -7.68 -14.93
N VAL A 425 -34.35 -8.80 -15.50
CA VAL A 425 -34.97 -8.82 -16.84
C VAL A 425 -36.34 -8.15 -16.86
N ALA A 426 -37.20 -8.46 -15.88
CA ALA A 426 -38.57 -7.93 -15.86
C ALA A 426 -38.62 -6.39 -15.67
N PRO A 427 -37.84 -5.78 -14.76
CA PRO A 427 -37.72 -4.32 -14.67
C PRO A 427 -37.14 -3.70 -15.94
N ALA A 428 -36.12 -4.32 -16.55
CA ALA A 428 -35.48 -3.83 -17.76
C ALA A 428 -36.43 -3.75 -18.96
N LEU A 429 -37.34 -4.71 -19.13
CA LEU A 429 -38.31 -4.67 -20.22
C LEU A 429 -39.46 -3.68 -19.97
N ARG A 430 -39.92 -3.57 -18.70
CA ARG A 430 -41.07 -2.72 -18.33
C ARG A 430 -40.73 -1.24 -18.21
N ALA A 431 -39.63 -0.92 -17.53
CA ALA A 431 -39.28 0.46 -17.17
C ALA A 431 -37.75 0.68 -17.15
N PRO A 432 -37.04 0.45 -18.28
CA PRO A 432 -35.58 0.49 -18.30
C PRO A 432 -35.01 1.85 -17.89
N ALA A 433 -35.65 2.95 -18.30
CA ALA A 433 -35.22 4.29 -17.92
C ALA A 433 -35.33 4.55 -16.41
N VAL A 434 -36.36 4.00 -15.74
CA VAL A 434 -36.53 4.13 -14.29
C VAL A 434 -35.42 3.40 -13.56
N VAL A 435 -35.06 2.19 -14.02
CA VAL A 435 -33.93 1.43 -13.43
C VAL A 435 -32.62 2.21 -13.53
N LEU A 436 -32.32 2.80 -14.71
CA LEU A 436 -31.10 3.59 -14.87
C LEU A 436 -31.11 4.88 -14.03
N VAL A 437 -32.25 5.56 -13.92
CA VAL A 437 -32.37 6.76 -13.06
C VAL A 437 -32.18 6.39 -11.59
N VAL A 438 -32.77 5.27 -11.13
CA VAL A 438 -32.56 4.78 -9.77
C VAL A 438 -31.09 4.42 -9.54
N ALA A 439 -30.46 3.70 -10.47
CA ALA A 439 -29.04 3.38 -10.39
C ALA A 439 -28.18 4.65 -10.33
N LEU A 440 -28.47 5.66 -11.17
CA LEU A 440 -27.76 6.94 -11.16
C LEU A 440 -27.93 7.70 -9.84
N VAL A 441 -29.14 7.74 -9.27
CA VAL A 441 -29.40 8.40 -7.99
C VAL A 441 -28.68 7.67 -6.85
N LEU A 442 -28.70 6.34 -6.83
CA LEU A 442 -28.00 5.55 -5.83
C LEU A 442 -26.48 5.73 -5.95
N SER A 443 -25.93 5.68 -7.16
CA SER A 443 -24.51 5.94 -7.42
C SER A 443 -24.10 7.36 -7.04
N GLY A 444 -24.91 8.37 -7.38
CA GLY A 444 -24.67 9.76 -6.96
C GLY A 444 -24.72 9.92 -5.44
N SER A 445 -25.63 9.22 -4.76
CA SER A 445 -25.72 9.21 -3.30
C SER A 445 -24.53 8.51 -2.65
N ALA A 446 -24.09 7.37 -3.22
CA ALA A 446 -22.91 6.64 -2.75
C ALA A 446 -21.63 7.46 -2.95
N MET A 447 -21.49 8.14 -4.08
CA MET A 447 -20.36 9.03 -4.35
C MET A 447 -20.36 10.25 -3.41
N TRP A 448 -21.51 10.89 -3.20
CA TRP A 448 -21.63 11.98 -2.22
C TRP A 448 -21.34 11.50 -0.79
N TYR A 449 -21.76 10.29 -0.44
CA TYR A 449 -21.42 9.69 0.84
C TYR A 449 -19.91 9.44 0.94
N ALA A 450 -19.27 9.00 -0.14
CA ALA A 450 -17.83 8.72 -0.20
C ALA A 450 -16.92 9.95 -0.11
N THR A 451 -17.42 11.18 -0.30
CA THR A 451 -16.58 12.39 -0.14
C THR A 451 -16.18 12.67 1.30
N GLY A 452 -16.69 11.90 2.27
CA GLY A 452 -16.27 11.94 3.67
C GLY A 452 -15.47 10.70 4.08
N VAL A 453 -14.72 10.11 3.15
CA VAL A 453 -13.66 9.13 3.45
C VAL A 453 -12.39 9.92 3.71
N ASP A 454 -11.73 9.62 4.82
CA ASP A 454 -10.46 10.26 5.19
C ASP A 454 -9.31 9.68 4.37
N THR A 455 -8.27 10.48 4.11
CA THR A 455 -7.02 10.03 3.47
C THR A 455 -5.95 9.93 4.54
N GLU A 456 -5.19 8.86 4.54
CA GLU A 456 -4.26 8.56 5.63
C GLU A 456 -3.03 7.83 5.09
N PHE A 457 -1.87 8.18 5.67
CA PHE A 457 -0.62 7.47 5.49
C PHE A 457 0.14 7.50 6.82
N GLY A 458 0.08 6.38 7.53
CA GLY A 458 0.78 6.19 8.80
C GLY A 458 1.81 5.07 8.72
N GLN A 459 2.70 5.01 9.70
CA GLN A 459 3.62 3.87 9.81
C GLN A 459 2.87 2.59 10.23
N GLU A 460 1.81 2.77 10.99
CA GLU A 460 0.95 1.75 11.58
C GLU A 460 0.19 0.97 10.50
N ASP A 461 -0.11 1.61 9.37
CA ASP A 461 -0.76 0.99 8.20
C ASP A 461 0.04 -0.19 7.63
N PHE A 462 1.37 -0.13 7.80
CA PHE A 462 2.32 -1.10 7.28
C PHE A 462 2.77 -2.11 8.34
N LEU A 463 2.18 -2.04 9.53
CA LEU A 463 2.43 -2.93 10.66
C LEU A 463 1.15 -3.67 11.08
N PRO A 464 1.28 -4.78 11.81
CA PRO A 464 0.12 -5.45 12.40
C PRO A 464 -0.55 -4.61 13.47
N PRO A 465 -1.88 -4.75 13.64
CA PRO A 465 -2.57 -4.08 14.73
C PRO A 465 -2.04 -4.52 16.09
N ALA A 466 -2.07 -3.61 17.08
CA ALA A 466 -1.59 -3.84 18.45
C ALA A 466 -2.08 -5.17 19.07
N GLU A 467 -3.33 -5.54 18.80
CA GLU A 467 -3.87 -6.84 19.16
C GLU A 467 -4.26 -7.66 17.94
N ALA A 468 -3.43 -8.67 17.62
CA ALA A 468 -3.80 -9.64 16.59
C ALA A 468 -5.12 -10.35 16.97
N PRO A 469 -6.06 -10.51 16.01
CA PRO A 469 -7.33 -11.20 16.24
C PRO A 469 -7.16 -12.58 16.87
N ALA A 470 -8.08 -12.95 17.78
CA ALA A 470 -8.00 -14.21 18.53
C ALA A 470 -7.92 -15.47 17.64
N TYR A 471 -8.49 -15.43 16.43
CA TYR A 471 -8.41 -16.55 15.50
C TYR A 471 -6.98 -16.76 14.95
N LEU A 472 -6.21 -15.69 14.75
CA LEU A 472 -4.81 -15.78 14.30
C LEU A 472 -3.91 -16.37 15.38
N LYS A 473 -4.08 -15.93 16.64
CA LYS A 473 -3.33 -16.45 17.81
C LYS A 473 -3.59 -17.93 18.10
N SER A 474 -4.67 -18.51 17.56
CA SER A 474 -5.04 -19.92 17.75
C SER A 474 -4.47 -20.87 16.69
N LEU A 475 -3.79 -20.34 15.66
CA LEU A 475 -3.21 -21.15 14.59
C LEU A 475 -2.00 -21.97 15.09
N PRO A 476 -1.77 -23.17 14.54
CA PRO A 476 -0.57 -23.95 14.85
C PRO A 476 0.66 -23.37 14.16
N GLU A 477 1.86 -23.55 14.75
CA GLU A 477 3.13 -23.29 14.06
C GLU A 477 3.21 -24.11 12.75
N PRO A 478 3.72 -23.54 11.64
CA PRO A 478 4.33 -22.22 11.47
C PRO A 478 3.34 -21.09 11.06
N PHE A 479 2.03 -21.30 11.15
CA PHE A 479 1.01 -20.33 10.71
C PHE A 479 0.58 -19.34 11.79
N ALA A 480 0.99 -19.56 13.04
CA ALA A 480 0.82 -18.58 14.09
C ALA A 480 1.68 -17.35 13.77
N PRO A 481 1.09 -16.13 13.73
CA PRO A 481 1.88 -14.93 13.52
C PRO A 481 2.82 -14.70 14.70
N SER A 482 3.90 -13.98 14.44
CA SER A 482 4.83 -13.50 15.46
C SER A 482 4.14 -12.55 16.46
N ASP A 483 4.78 -12.32 17.60
CA ASP A 483 4.34 -11.28 18.54
C ASP A 483 4.80 -9.91 18.02
N TYR A 484 3.87 -8.98 17.89
CA TYR A 484 4.11 -7.60 17.44
C TYR A 484 3.84 -6.64 18.60
N SER A 485 4.69 -5.62 18.71
CA SER A 485 4.68 -4.66 19.81
C SER A 485 4.75 -3.21 19.34
N VAL A 486 5.23 -2.96 18.13
CA VAL A 486 5.51 -1.60 17.65
C VAL A 486 4.26 -0.72 17.65
N VAL A 487 3.15 -1.18 17.06
CA VAL A 487 1.92 -0.37 17.03
C VAL A 487 1.38 -0.10 18.44
N ALA A 488 1.44 -1.10 19.33
CA ALA A 488 1.03 -0.92 20.72
C ALA A 488 1.94 0.06 21.48
N ASP A 489 3.24 0.05 21.19
CA ASP A 489 4.20 0.99 21.77
C ASP A 489 4.01 2.41 21.19
N ILE A 490 3.74 2.56 19.90
CA ILE A 490 3.41 3.85 19.25
C ILE A 490 2.14 4.44 19.87
N GLU A 491 1.02 3.70 19.87
CA GLU A 491 -0.26 4.13 20.46
C GLU A 491 -0.09 4.50 21.94
N PHE A 492 0.73 3.74 22.68
CA PHE A 492 1.00 4.01 24.08
C PHE A 492 1.81 5.30 24.28
N LEU A 493 2.81 5.55 23.44
CA LEU A 493 3.60 6.78 23.49
C LEU A 493 2.74 8.00 23.15
N GLU A 494 1.91 7.90 22.11
CA GLU A 494 0.94 8.91 21.68
C GLU A 494 -0.09 9.25 22.77
N GLU A 495 -0.65 8.23 23.45
CA GLU A 495 -1.67 8.47 24.48
C GLU A 495 -1.08 9.06 25.76
N ARG A 496 0.19 8.76 26.07
CA ARG A 496 0.76 8.98 27.42
C ARG A 496 1.86 10.04 27.51
N PHE A 497 2.48 10.45 26.41
CA PHE A 497 3.61 11.36 26.42
C PHE A 497 3.40 12.51 25.42
N SER A 498 3.08 13.69 25.93
CA SER A 498 3.04 14.93 25.14
C SER A 498 4.41 15.39 24.65
N SER A 499 5.48 15.08 25.40
CA SER A 499 6.84 15.55 25.13
C SER A 499 7.63 14.69 24.13
N SER A 500 7.27 13.42 23.93
CA SER A 500 7.97 12.54 22.95
C SER A 500 7.66 12.89 21.50
N GLN A 501 6.62 13.71 21.27
CA GLN A 501 6.25 14.29 19.98
C GLN A 501 6.34 15.81 20.01
N SER A 502 7.42 16.37 20.59
CA SER A 502 7.75 17.77 20.30
C SER A 502 8.09 17.84 18.80
N GLY A 503 7.07 18.03 17.96
CA GLY A 503 7.20 18.02 16.52
C GLY A 503 8.20 19.10 16.14
N VAL A 504 9.34 18.70 15.59
CA VAL A 504 10.24 19.65 14.95
C VAL A 504 9.86 19.66 13.48
N VAL A 505 9.43 20.81 13.01
CA VAL A 505 9.32 21.08 11.58
C VAL A 505 10.63 21.70 11.13
N THR A 506 11.27 21.08 10.13
CA THR A 506 12.48 21.61 9.54
C THR A 506 12.13 22.37 8.26
N VAL A 507 12.70 23.55 8.08
CA VAL A 507 12.68 24.26 6.80
C VAL A 507 14.09 24.20 6.22
N TYR A 508 14.24 23.47 5.11
CA TYR A 508 15.48 23.45 4.33
C TYR A 508 15.52 24.68 3.43
N LEU A 509 16.61 25.43 3.52
CA LEU A 509 16.81 26.69 2.82
C LEU A 509 17.99 26.55 1.86
N GLU A 510 17.71 26.57 0.56
CA GLU A 510 18.72 26.55 -0.49
C GLU A 510 19.02 27.99 -0.94
N GLY A 511 20.30 28.36 -1.06
CA GLY A 511 20.63 29.71 -1.51
C GLY A 511 22.04 30.15 -1.17
N ARG A 512 22.19 31.42 -0.82
CA ARG A 512 23.46 31.96 -0.32
C ARG A 512 23.20 32.53 1.06
N PRO A 513 23.37 31.73 2.14
CA PRO A 513 23.34 32.23 3.51
C PRO A 513 24.31 33.39 3.77
N THR A 514 25.26 33.64 2.85
CA THR A 514 26.16 34.79 2.89
C THR A 514 25.54 36.12 2.45
N ASP A 515 24.34 36.11 1.86
CA ASP A 515 23.68 37.33 1.40
C ASP A 515 23.31 38.22 2.61
N ASP A 516 23.63 39.51 2.54
CA ASP A 516 23.48 40.49 3.63
C ASP A 516 22.10 40.48 4.34
N ALA A 517 21.02 40.15 3.62
CA ALA A 517 19.65 40.12 4.18
C ALA A 517 19.21 38.74 4.72
N TYR A 518 20.10 37.75 4.75
CA TYR A 518 19.76 36.36 5.06
C TYR A 518 19.42 36.16 6.54
N LEU A 519 20.32 36.51 7.47
CA LEU A 519 20.07 36.39 8.92
C LEU A 519 18.89 37.27 9.36
N GLU A 520 18.78 38.47 8.77
CA GLU A 520 17.63 39.36 8.95
C GLU A 520 16.31 38.74 8.48
N THR A 521 16.37 37.82 7.50
CA THR A 521 15.20 37.06 7.09
C THR A 521 14.86 35.94 8.06
N LEU A 522 15.86 35.26 8.63
CA LEU A 522 15.62 34.29 9.70
C LEU A 522 14.93 34.95 10.90
N ASP A 523 15.45 36.09 11.38
CA ASP A 523 14.87 36.78 12.53
C ASP A 523 13.44 37.27 12.25
N ARG A 524 13.21 37.91 11.09
CA ARG A 524 11.88 38.41 10.72
C ARG A 524 10.83 37.30 10.61
N VAL A 525 11.20 36.14 10.07
CA VAL A 525 10.26 35.00 9.96
C VAL A 525 9.94 34.45 11.35
N ALA A 526 10.93 34.38 12.25
CA ALA A 526 10.73 33.96 13.63
C ALA A 526 9.85 34.93 14.45
N GLN A 527 9.79 36.22 14.12
CA GLN A 527 8.99 37.22 14.85
C GLN A 527 7.45 37.12 14.62
N ASP A 528 7.00 36.38 13.62
CA ASP A 528 5.58 36.21 13.29
C ASP A 528 5.19 34.71 13.26
N PRO A 529 5.35 33.97 14.37
CA PRO A 529 5.09 32.54 14.38
C PRO A 529 3.61 32.23 14.12
N PRO A 530 3.30 31.20 13.32
CA PRO A 530 1.95 30.64 13.23
C PRO A 530 1.45 30.11 14.58
N ASP A 531 0.13 29.90 14.68
CA ASP A 531 -0.50 29.46 15.93
C ASP A 531 -0.07 28.05 16.36
N THR A 532 0.38 27.19 15.43
CA THR A 532 0.84 25.83 15.78
C THR A 532 2.24 25.80 16.41
N PHE A 533 3.03 26.86 16.30
CA PHE A 533 4.42 26.87 16.77
C PHE A 533 4.50 27.28 18.26
N ILE A 534 5.49 26.75 18.97
CA ILE A 534 5.82 27.21 20.32
C ILE A 534 6.41 28.62 20.22
N VAL A 535 6.01 29.51 21.13
CA VAL A 535 6.42 30.91 21.11
C VAL A 535 7.16 31.25 22.41
N GLU A 536 8.42 31.63 22.28
CA GLU A 536 9.27 32.14 23.37
C GLU A 536 9.64 33.60 23.08
N ASP A 537 9.48 34.48 24.07
CA ASP A 537 9.81 35.92 23.93
C ASP A 537 9.21 36.63 22.70
N ARG A 538 7.99 36.22 22.30
CA ARG A 538 7.25 36.69 21.10
C ARG A 538 7.90 36.29 19.77
N ARG A 539 8.76 35.28 19.76
CA ARG A 539 9.33 34.65 18.57
C ARG A 539 9.00 33.16 18.54
N ALA A 540 9.03 32.56 17.36
CA ALA A 540 9.02 31.11 17.23
C ALA A 540 10.19 30.52 17.99
N ASP A 541 9.92 29.52 18.83
CA ASP A 541 10.95 28.66 19.41
C ASP A 541 11.57 27.86 18.26
N SER A 542 12.76 28.31 17.85
CA SER A 542 13.46 27.81 16.67
C SER A 542 14.95 27.71 16.91
N THR A 543 15.59 26.75 16.24
CA THR A 543 17.05 26.59 16.23
C THR A 543 17.56 26.76 14.80
N SER A 544 18.55 27.64 14.63
CA SER A 544 19.17 27.96 13.34
C SER A 544 20.61 28.44 13.54
N VAL A 545 21.30 28.73 12.44
CA VAL A 545 22.62 29.38 12.51
C VAL A 545 22.59 30.70 13.28
N LEU A 546 21.50 31.48 13.21
CA LEU A 546 21.37 32.73 13.95
C LEU A 546 21.34 32.50 15.46
N THR A 547 20.63 31.48 15.93
CA THR A 547 20.58 31.17 17.37
C THR A 547 21.92 30.65 17.89
N VAL A 548 22.70 29.95 17.05
CA VAL A 548 24.08 29.55 17.39
C VAL A 548 25.00 30.77 17.49
N ILE A 549 24.88 31.73 16.56
CA ILE A 549 25.59 33.02 16.62
C ILE A 549 25.24 33.77 17.91
N ASP A 550 23.96 33.87 18.25
CA ASP A 550 23.49 34.57 19.45
C ASP A 550 24.01 33.91 20.74
N ALA A 551 24.00 32.58 20.80
CA ALA A 551 24.51 31.82 21.94
C ALA A 551 26.02 32.05 22.13
N GLU A 552 26.81 31.89 21.07
CA GLU A 552 28.26 32.11 21.11
C GLU A 552 28.59 33.58 21.46
N ALA A 553 27.86 34.55 20.92
CA ALA A 553 28.08 35.97 21.21
C ALA A 553 27.79 36.34 22.67
N ARG A 554 26.90 35.63 23.38
CA ARG A 554 26.66 35.85 24.82
C ARG A 554 27.81 35.33 25.69
N GLU A 555 28.46 34.25 25.26
CA GLU A 555 29.50 33.57 26.03
C GLU A 555 30.92 34.06 25.68
N ASN A 556 31.14 34.50 24.44
CA ASN A 556 32.44 34.87 23.89
C ASN A 556 32.49 36.36 23.47
N PRO A 557 33.09 37.24 24.28
CA PRO A 557 33.20 38.67 23.98
C PRO A 557 33.98 39.00 22.70
N GLU A 558 34.92 38.14 22.29
CA GLU A 558 35.69 38.35 21.05
C GLU A 558 34.80 38.11 19.83
N PHE A 559 34.00 37.04 19.85
CA PHE A 559 33.03 36.76 18.80
C PHE A 559 31.90 37.80 18.77
N ALA A 560 31.40 38.24 19.93
CA ALA A 560 30.43 39.34 20.03
C ALA A 560 30.92 40.64 19.36
N ALA A 561 32.22 40.93 19.45
CA ALA A 561 32.82 42.08 18.77
C ALA A 561 32.88 41.88 17.24
N VAL A 562 32.97 40.64 16.74
CA VAL A 562 32.81 40.34 15.31
C VAL A 562 31.37 40.63 14.91
N VAL A 563 30.38 40.05 15.58
CA VAL A 563 28.94 40.29 15.32
C VAL A 563 28.62 41.79 15.26
N ALA A 564 29.01 42.56 16.30
CA ALA A 564 28.74 44.00 16.36
C ALA A 564 29.48 44.83 15.28
N ARG A 565 30.56 44.33 14.67
CA ARG A 565 31.19 44.99 13.52
C ARG A 565 30.41 44.75 12.23
N HIS A 566 29.61 43.70 12.17
CA HIS A 566 28.90 43.26 10.98
C HIS A 566 27.38 43.51 11.04
N ASP A 567 26.90 44.05 12.15
CA ASP A 567 25.56 44.58 12.38
C ASP A 567 25.56 46.11 12.15
N ARG A 568 24.85 46.59 11.13
CA ARG A 568 24.83 48.01 10.73
C ARG A 568 23.81 48.85 11.51
N ASP A 569 22.64 48.31 11.83
CA ASP A 569 21.53 49.02 12.46
C ASP A 569 21.46 48.81 13.98
N GLY A 570 22.30 47.93 14.52
CA GLY A 570 22.55 47.74 15.94
C GLY A 570 21.45 46.93 16.62
N ASP A 571 20.74 46.10 15.87
CA ASP A 571 19.65 45.27 16.39
C ASP A 571 20.12 43.91 16.94
N GLY A 572 21.40 43.59 16.79
CA GLY A 572 22.05 42.36 17.23
C GLY A 572 22.19 41.30 16.14
N VAL A 573 21.62 41.50 14.95
CA VAL A 573 21.67 40.56 13.83
C VAL A 573 22.71 41.05 12.80
N PRO A 574 23.75 40.26 12.48
CA PRO A 574 24.69 40.65 11.44
C PRO A 574 24.00 40.78 10.07
N ASP A 575 24.24 41.89 9.36
CA ASP A 575 23.62 42.22 8.07
C ASP A 575 24.64 42.57 6.96
N ARG A 576 25.95 42.39 7.20
CA ARG A 576 26.99 42.56 6.17
C ARG A 576 28.11 41.55 6.25
N ASN A 577 28.67 41.18 5.09
CA ASN A 577 29.87 40.33 4.99
C ASN A 577 29.75 39.07 5.87
N LEU A 578 28.60 38.39 5.80
CA LEU A 578 28.27 37.28 6.70
C LEU A 578 29.27 36.13 6.65
N ALA A 579 29.97 35.95 5.53
CA ALA A 579 31.06 34.98 5.42
C ALA A 579 32.15 35.18 6.49
N GLU A 580 32.50 36.43 6.84
CA GLU A 580 33.49 36.70 7.89
C GLU A 580 32.94 36.35 9.29
N VAL A 581 31.63 36.52 9.50
CA VAL A 581 30.94 36.12 10.74
C VAL A 581 30.91 34.59 10.86
N TYR A 582 30.59 33.88 9.79
CA TYR A 582 30.58 32.42 9.77
C TYR A 582 31.98 31.84 9.94
N ASP A 583 32.99 32.35 9.22
CA ASP A 583 34.38 31.91 9.39
C ASP A 583 34.88 32.12 10.84
N ALA A 584 34.45 33.21 11.48
CA ALA A 584 34.74 33.45 12.90
C ALA A 584 34.00 32.46 13.81
N LEU A 585 32.75 32.11 13.50
CA LEU A 585 31.95 31.15 14.27
C LEU A 585 32.54 29.74 14.19
N PHE A 586 32.94 29.29 13.00
CA PHE A 586 33.61 28.00 12.79
C PHE A 586 35.02 27.92 13.39
N ALA A 587 35.58 29.05 13.85
CA ALA A 587 36.83 29.07 14.62
C ALA A 587 36.63 28.95 16.14
N THR A 588 35.38 28.87 16.62
CA THR A 588 35.02 28.71 18.04
C THR A 588 34.73 27.26 18.40
N ASP A 589 34.50 26.98 19.68
CA ASP A 589 34.05 25.68 20.16
C ASP A 589 32.62 25.33 19.68
N SER A 590 31.86 26.33 19.22
CA SER A 590 30.52 26.16 18.64
C SER A 590 30.52 25.67 17.18
N ALA A 591 31.69 25.42 16.57
CA ALA A 591 31.81 24.99 15.18
C ALA A 591 30.99 23.74 14.83
N ALA A 592 30.99 22.73 15.71
CA ALA A 592 30.20 21.51 15.50
C ALA A 592 28.70 21.81 15.46
N ARG A 593 28.21 22.60 16.43
CA ARG A 593 26.81 23.04 16.49
C ARG A 593 26.44 23.95 15.33
N ALA A 594 27.36 24.79 14.83
CA ALA A 594 27.13 25.62 13.66
C ALA A 594 26.99 24.76 12.37
N GLY A 595 27.82 23.73 12.23
CA GLY A 595 27.76 22.76 11.13
C GLY A 595 26.45 21.96 11.08
N GLU A 596 25.73 21.86 12.20
CA GLU A 596 24.39 21.29 12.22
C GLU A 596 23.33 22.20 11.58
N TYR A 597 23.57 23.49 11.31
CA TYR A 597 22.54 24.39 10.77
C TYR A 597 22.98 25.21 9.55
N LEU A 598 24.28 25.22 9.24
CA LEU A 598 24.88 25.91 8.10
C LEU A 598 25.88 24.99 7.39
N ALA A 599 25.72 24.84 6.07
CA ALA A 599 26.58 23.97 5.28
C ALA A 599 27.97 24.58 5.12
N ASP A 600 29.00 23.73 5.10
CA ASP A 600 30.42 24.15 4.99
C ASP A 600 30.73 25.01 3.76
N ASP A 601 29.96 24.83 2.67
CA ASP A 601 30.15 25.58 1.42
C ASP A 601 29.30 26.86 1.34
N TYR A 602 28.56 27.16 2.41
CA TYR A 602 27.61 28.27 2.53
C TYR A 602 26.63 28.34 1.35
N ARG A 603 26.06 27.20 0.94
CA ARG A 603 24.99 27.14 -0.09
C ARG A 603 23.64 26.72 0.43
N SER A 604 23.58 26.23 1.65
CA SER A 604 22.34 25.82 2.27
C SER A 604 22.42 25.99 3.77
N SER A 605 21.25 25.88 4.38
CA SER A 605 21.04 26.07 5.81
C SER A 605 19.71 25.43 6.18
N ARG A 606 19.51 25.14 7.46
CA ARG A 606 18.22 24.67 7.96
C ARG A 606 17.77 25.47 9.18
N VAL A 607 16.45 25.50 9.39
CA VAL A 607 15.83 26.05 10.58
C VAL A 607 14.83 25.03 11.11
N ASP A 608 14.97 24.71 12.39
CA ASP A 608 14.11 23.77 13.09
C ASP A 608 13.15 24.56 13.98
N TYR A 609 11.85 24.37 13.81
CA TYR A 609 10.80 25.02 14.59
C TYR A 609 10.12 24.01 15.50
N ARG A 610 9.99 24.33 16.79
CA ARG A 610 9.21 23.48 17.72
C ARG A 610 7.73 23.78 17.57
N VAL A 611 6.96 22.72 17.45
CA VAL A 611 5.51 22.73 17.30
C VAL A 611 4.86 22.34 18.63
N ARG A 612 3.67 22.88 18.89
CA ARG A 612 2.90 22.50 20.07
C ARG A 612 2.43 21.05 19.95
N ALA A 613 2.53 20.31 21.05
CA ALA A 613 2.13 18.91 21.11
C ALA A 613 0.63 18.67 20.89
N ASP A 614 -0.22 19.70 21.04
CA ASP A 614 -1.67 19.63 20.83
C ASP A 614 -2.12 20.16 19.45
N ALA A 615 -1.18 20.52 18.58
CA ALA A 615 -1.48 20.98 17.23
C ALA A 615 -1.86 19.81 16.32
N ASP A 616 -2.83 20.04 15.45
CA ASP A 616 -3.25 19.08 14.41
C ASP A 616 -2.24 19.04 13.27
N ASP A 617 -1.80 17.84 12.87
CA ASP A 617 -0.74 17.65 11.87
C ASP A 617 -1.02 18.39 10.55
N ASP A 618 -2.27 18.42 10.06
CA ASP A 618 -2.60 19.14 8.83
C ASP A 618 -2.40 20.65 8.99
N ALA A 619 -2.72 21.20 10.16
CA ALA A 619 -2.46 22.59 10.50
C ALA A 619 -0.96 22.87 10.63
N VAL A 620 -0.21 21.96 11.25
CA VAL A 620 1.25 22.05 11.37
C VAL A 620 1.92 22.08 10.00
N VAL A 621 1.52 21.18 9.09
CA VAL A 621 2.06 21.13 7.73
C VAL A 621 1.67 22.37 6.92
N ALA A 622 0.43 22.86 7.05
CA ALA A 622 0.01 24.09 6.39
C ALA A 622 0.83 25.30 6.85
N ASP A 623 1.02 25.44 8.16
CA ASP A 623 1.82 26.51 8.77
C ASP A 623 3.31 26.37 8.41
N ALA A 624 3.84 25.15 8.37
CA ALA A 624 5.20 24.85 7.93
C ALA A 624 5.45 25.30 6.48
N ARG A 625 4.53 24.95 5.57
CA ARG A 625 4.57 25.35 4.15
C ARG A 625 4.43 26.88 4.01
N GLU A 626 3.60 27.51 4.84
CA GLU A 626 3.49 28.97 4.90
C GLU A 626 4.80 29.62 5.34
N VAL A 627 5.41 29.13 6.43
CA VAL A 627 6.69 29.63 6.95
C VAL A 627 7.81 29.46 5.93
N ALA A 628 7.89 28.29 5.27
CA ALA A 628 8.83 28.07 4.18
C ALA A 628 8.65 29.12 3.07
N ALA A 629 7.42 29.38 2.63
CA ALA A 629 7.11 30.35 1.58
C ALA A 629 7.47 31.82 1.93
N ARG A 630 7.72 32.15 3.19
CA ARG A 630 8.16 33.50 3.62
C ARG A 630 9.64 33.75 3.34
N PHE A 631 10.44 32.71 3.11
CA PHE A 631 11.87 32.84 2.78
C PHE A 631 12.09 33.30 1.34
N ARG A 632 13.17 34.06 1.12
CA ARG A 632 13.58 34.53 -0.21
C ARG A 632 14.51 33.50 -0.86
N GLY A 633 13.95 32.55 -1.61
CA GLY A 633 14.72 31.55 -2.33
C GLY A 633 14.00 30.19 -2.38
N PRO A 634 14.60 29.17 -3.00
CA PRO A 634 14.10 27.81 -2.89
C PRO A 634 14.15 27.37 -1.42
N SER A 635 12.97 27.06 -0.88
CA SER A 635 12.78 26.66 0.51
C SER A 635 11.73 25.56 0.54
N THR A 636 11.99 24.53 1.34
CA THR A 636 11.14 23.35 1.42
C THR A 636 10.92 23.01 2.88
N ALA A 637 9.66 23.01 3.32
CA ALA A 637 9.27 22.43 4.59
C ALA A 637 9.46 20.91 4.52
N THR A 638 10.04 20.32 5.56
CA THR A 638 10.39 18.91 5.62
C THR A 638 10.35 18.40 7.07
N GLY A 639 10.62 17.12 7.27
CA GLY A 639 10.39 16.38 8.52
C GLY A 639 9.29 15.34 8.35
N ALA A 640 9.26 14.35 9.24
CA ALA A 640 8.38 13.18 9.11
C ALA A 640 6.90 13.54 8.90
N VAL A 641 6.37 14.47 9.71
CA VAL A 641 4.97 14.93 9.61
C VAL A 641 4.67 15.56 8.25
N VAL A 642 5.58 16.40 7.76
CA VAL A 642 5.44 17.08 6.46
C VAL A 642 5.54 16.07 5.30
N VAL A 643 6.46 15.11 5.38
CA VAL A 643 6.63 14.05 4.39
C VAL A 643 5.40 13.14 4.33
N PHE A 644 4.88 12.68 5.47
CA PHE A 644 3.69 11.82 5.52
C PHE A 644 2.43 12.54 5.02
N SER A 645 2.26 13.82 5.34
CA SER A 645 1.18 14.64 4.77
C SER A 645 1.33 14.79 3.25
N ALA A 646 2.55 15.06 2.73
CA ALA A 646 2.80 15.13 1.30
C ALA A 646 2.49 13.81 0.57
N ILE A 647 2.83 12.66 1.17
CA ILE A 647 2.48 11.34 0.64
C ILE A 647 0.95 11.14 0.66
N SER A 648 0.27 11.53 1.73
CA SER A 648 -1.19 11.45 1.84
C SER A 648 -1.90 12.24 0.73
N ASP A 649 -1.47 13.47 0.46
CA ASP A 649 -1.96 14.30 -0.66
C ASP A 649 -1.77 13.58 -2.01
N LEU A 650 -0.58 13.00 -2.21
CA LEU A 650 -0.24 12.26 -3.44
C LEU A 650 -1.06 10.98 -3.64
N ILE A 651 -1.49 10.30 -2.56
CA ILE A 651 -2.34 9.11 -2.64
C ILE A 651 -3.68 9.45 -3.28
N LEU A 652 -4.36 10.50 -2.80
CA LEU A 652 -5.67 10.89 -3.30
C LEU A 652 -5.59 11.33 -4.76
N ASP A 653 -4.62 12.19 -5.09
CA ASP A 653 -4.39 12.65 -6.46
C ASP A 653 -4.09 11.47 -7.40
N SER A 654 -3.22 10.56 -6.97
CA SER A 654 -2.88 9.36 -7.75
C SER A 654 -4.09 8.44 -7.93
N ALA A 655 -4.94 8.30 -6.91
CA ALA A 655 -6.17 7.50 -6.98
C ALA A 655 -7.15 8.06 -8.03
N VAL A 656 -7.41 9.36 -7.98
CA VAL A 656 -8.33 10.05 -8.89
C VAL A 656 -7.79 10.03 -10.33
N GLN A 657 -6.50 10.30 -10.52
CA GLN A 657 -5.86 10.24 -11.84
C GLN A 657 -5.87 8.81 -12.41
N SER A 658 -5.48 7.82 -11.62
CA SER A 658 -5.48 6.41 -12.03
C SER A 658 -6.90 5.94 -12.39
N LEU A 659 -7.91 6.32 -11.60
CA LEU A 659 -9.31 6.02 -11.90
C LEU A 659 -9.76 6.65 -13.22
N ALA A 660 -9.46 7.93 -13.44
CA ALA A 660 -9.84 8.64 -14.65
C ALA A 660 -9.18 8.03 -15.90
N ILE A 661 -7.90 7.70 -15.81
CA ILE A 661 -7.13 7.07 -16.91
C ILE A 661 -7.62 5.66 -17.18
N SER A 662 -7.85 4.85 -16.14
CA SER A 662 -8.42 3.51 -16.26
C SER A 662 -9.78 3.54 -16.96
N MET A 663 -10.66 4.49 -16.57
CA MET A 663 -11.99 4.64 -17.16
C MET A 663 -11.91 5.09 -18.62
N ALA A 664 -11.09 6.10 -18.92
CA ALA A 664 -10.91 6.61 -20.28
C ALA A 664 -10.27 5.57 -21.20
N GLY A 665 -9.22 4.89 -20.73
CA GLY A 665 -8.52 3.83 -21.46
C GLY A 665 -9.43 2.64 -21.73
N THR A 666 -10.15 2.17 -20.71
CA THR A 666 -11.10 1.06 -20.85
C THR A 666 -12.24 1.44 -21.78
N GLY A 667 -12.82 2.63 -21.64
CA GLY A 667 -13.86 3.13 -22.54
C GLY A 667 -13.40 3.22 -23.99
N ALA A 668 -12.21 3.78 -24.24
CA ALA A 668 -11.63 3.87 -25.57
C ALA A 668 -11.36 2.48 -26.17
N PHE A 669 -10.83 1.55 -25.38
CA PHE A 669 -10.60 0.18 -25.79
C PHE A 669 -11.91 -0.53 -26.14
N LEU A 670 -12.95 -0.44 -25.30
CA LEU A 670 -14.25 -1.04 -25.56
C LEU A 670 -14.91 -0.46 -26.82
N VAL A 671 -14.83 0.87 -27.02
CA VAL A 671 -15.31 1.51 -28.26
C VAL A 671 -14.60 0.92 -29.47
N PHE A 672 -13.28 0.80 -29.41
CA PHE A 672 -12.47 0.23 -30.48
C PHE A 672 -12.82 -1.24 -30.75
N VAL A 673 -12.90 -2.07 -29.71
CA VAL A 673 -13.15 -3.51 -29.82
C VAL A 673 -14.55 -3.80 -30.36
N TYR A 674 -15.60 -3.15 -29.83
CA TYR A 674 -16.96 -3.34 -30.34
C TYR A 674 -17.14 -2.77 -31.75
N TRP A 675 -16.42 -1.72 -32.11
CA TRP A 675 -16.33 -1.27 -33.50
C TRP A 675 -15.65 -2.32 -34.39
N TRP A 676 -14.54 -2.89 -33.94
CA TRP A 676 -13.73 -3.81 -34.73
C TRP A 676 -14.40 -5.19 -34.92
N LEU A 677 -14.98 -5.77 -33.86
CA LEU A 677 -15.56 -7.12 -33.86
C LEU A 677 -17.03 -7.12 -34.30
N GLU A 678 -17.82 -6.16 -33.79
CA GLU A 678 -19.29 -6.15 -33.90
C GLU A 678 -19.82 -5.01 -34.76
N ARG A 679 -18.97 -4.05 -35.16
CA ARG A 679 -19.35 -2.82 -35.89
C ARG A 679 -20.35 -1.94 -35.14
N ARG A 680 -20.36 -2.02 -33.81
CA ARG A 680 -21.32 -1.33 -32.94
C ARG A 680 -20.62 -0.62 -31.78
N PRO A 681 -19.86 0.47 -32.03
CA PRO A 681 -19.10 1.17 -30.99
C PRO A 681 -19.95 1.68 -29.81
N SER A 682 -21.24 1.97 -30.05
CA SER A 682 -22.15 2.48 -29.02
C SER A 682 -22.45 1.46 -27.90
N LEU A 683 -22.15 0.18 -28.10
CA LEU A 683 -22.26 -0.84 -27.05
C LEU A 683 -21.30 -0.60 -25.89
N ALA A 684 -20.17 0.07 -26.15
CA ALA A 684 -19.23 0.46 -25.09
C ALA A 684 -19.91 1.31 -24.02
N LEU A 685 -20.84 2.19 -24.39
CA LEU A 685 -21.56 3.03 -23.42
C LEU A 685 -22.45 2.20 -22.49
N ALA A 686 -23.15 1.20 -23.03
CA ALA A 686 -23.95 0.30 -22.21
C ALA A 686 -23.05 -0.53 -21.27
N ASN A 687 -21.88 -0.95 -21.76
CA ASN A 687 -20.91 -1.71 -21.00
C ASN A 687 -20.29 -0.93 -19.83
N LEU A 688 -20.11 0.39 -19.97
CA LEU A 688 -19.56 1.26 -18.93
C LEU A 688 -20.52 1.54 -17.76
N VAL A 689 -21.84 1.43 -17.97
CA VAL A 689 -22.85 1.71 -16.93
C VAL A 689 -22.64 0.87 -15.65
N PRO A 690 -22.60 -0.48 -15.70
CA PRO A 690 -22.42 -1.28 -14.49
C PRO A 690 -21.08 -1.04 -13.78
N ILE A 691 -20.03 -0.68 -14.53
CA ILE A 691 -18.70 -0.38 -13.99
C ILE A 691 -18.75 0.89 -13.16
N LEU A 692 -19.36 1.97 -13.68
CA LEU A 692 -19.55 3.21 -12.93
C LEU A 692 -20.36 3.00 -11.65
N VAL A 693 -21.41 2.17 -11.72
CA VAL A 693 -22.19 1.80 -10.54
C VAL A 693 -21.30 1.10 -9.52
N ALA A 694 -20.54 0.08 -9.93
CA ALA A 694 -19.66 -0.65 -9.01
C ALA A 694 -18.62 0.26 -8.33
N VAL A 695 -17.91 1.10 -9.09
CA VAL A 695 -16.89 2.04 -8.54
C VAL A 695 -17.49 2.95 -7.47
N THR A 696 -18.66 3.57 -7.74
CA THR A 696 -19.31 4.46 -6.75
C THR A 696 -19.76 3.73 -5.48
N PHE A 697 -20.18 2.46 -5.60
CA PHE A 697 -20.55 1.66 -4.43
C PHE A 697 -19.33 1.19 -3.63
N VAL A 698 -18.20 0.90 -4.27
CA VAL A 698 -16.93 0.62 -3.57
C VAL A 698 -16.50 1.84 -2.77
N ALA A 699 -16.46 3.02 -3.40
CA ALA A 699 -16.12 4.27 -2.70
C ALA A 699 -17.08 4.55 -1.51
N GLY A 700 -18.39 4.33 -1.69
CA GLY A 700 -19.34 4.46 -0.59
C GLY A 700 -19.17 3.40 0.51
N THR A 701 -18.68 2.21 0.17
CA THR A 701 -18.39 1.13 1.12
C THR A 701 -17.19 1.46 1.99
N MET A 702 -16.18 2.17 1.47
CA MET A 702 -15.02 2.61 2.24
C MET A 702 -15.46 3.40 3.47
N ARG A 703 -16.30 4.42 3.30
CA ARG A 703 -16.85 5.17 4.43
C ARG A 703 -17.76 4.35 5.33
N LEU A 704 -18.56 3.43 4.76
CA LEU A 704 -19.45 2.57 5.56
C LEU A 704 -18.66 1.62 6.46
N ALA A 705 -17.51 1.14 6.00
CA ALA A 705 -16.65 0.21 6.71
C ALA A 705 -15.57 0.91 7.57
N GLY A 706 -15.48 2.25 7.53
CA GLY A 706 -14.42 3.00 8.21
C GLY A 706 -13.03 2.72 7.63
N ILE A 707 -12.93 2.56 6.31
CA ILE A 707 -11.66 2.32 5.61
C ILE A 707 -11.22 3.61 4.92
N SER A 708 -10.07 4.14 5.32
CA SER A 708 -9.44 5.34 4.76
C SER A 708 -8.90 5.09 3.33
N PHE A 709 -8.67 6.17 2.59
CA PHE A 709 -7.84 6.17 1.38
C PHE A 709 -6.37 6.13 1.80
N ASN A 710 -5.74 4.97 1.66
CA ASN A 710 -4.30 4.79 1.85
C ASN A 710 -3.67 4.22 0.57
N ALA A 711 -2.36 3.98 0.61
CA ALA A 711 -1.58 3.57 -0.56
C ALA A 711 -2.08 2.25 -1.21
N PHE A 712 -2.80 1.39 -0.49
CA PHE A 712 -3.34 0.14 -1.01
C PHE A 712 -4.80 0.32 -1.46
N THR A 713 -5.66 0.85 -0.59
CA THR A 713 -7.11 0.95 -0.83
C THR A 713 -7.43 1.92 -1.98
N ALA A 714 -6.60 2.95 -2.17
CA ALA A 714 -6.69 3.88 -3.30
C ALA A 714 -6.64 3.19 -4.67
N THR A 715 -5.81 2.16 -4.81
CA THR A 715 -5.67 1.43 -6.07
C THR A 715 -6.94 0.66 -6.43
N VAL A 716 -7.74 0.24 -5.43
CA VAL A 716 -8.92 -0.61 -5.64
C VAL A 716 -9.96 0.04 -6.56
N LEU A 717 -10.10 1.36 -6.55
CA LEU A 717 -11.04 2.07 -7.43
C LEU A 717 -10.69 1.90 -8.92
N ALA A 718 -9.41 2.06 -9.27
CA ALA A 718 -8.94 1.84 -10.64
C ALA A 718 -9.01 0.35 -11.03
N LEU A 719 -8.69 -0.55 -10.10
CA LEU A 719 -8.79 -2.00 -10.27
C LEU A 719 -10.24 -2.46 -10.49
N THR A 720 -11.20 -1.82 -9.82
CA THR A 720 -12.64 -2.14 -9.95
C THR A 720 -13.10 -2.03 -11.40
N ILE A 721 -12.52 -1.12 -12.18
CA ILE A 721 -12.79 -1.04 -13.62
C ILE A 721 -12.24 -2.29 -14.31
N GLY A 722 -10.96 -2.59 -14.14
CA GLY A 722 -10.31 -3.71 -14.83
C GLY A 722 -10.91 -5.09 -14.50
N LEU A 723 -11.31 -5.31 -13.24
CA LEU A 723 -11.95 -6.57 -12.78
C LEU A 723 -13.47 -6.58 -13.00
N GLY A 724 -14.12 -5.42 -13.01
CA GLY A 724 -15.57 -5.30 -13.13
C GLY A 724 -16.08 -5.40 -14.58
N VAL A 725 -15.27 -4.96 -15.55
CA VAL A 725 -15.61 -4.98 -16.99
C VAL A 725 -15.91 -6.39 -17.50
N ASP A 726 -15.28 -7.40 -16.92
CA ASP A 726 -15.44 -8.80 -17.33
C ASP A 726 -16.91 -9.24 -17.32
N TYR A 727 -17.60 -8.96 -16.21
CA TYR A 727 -19.01 -9.30 -16.03
C TYR A 727 -19.91 -8.65 -17.07
N SER A 728 -19.64 -7.39 -17.41
CA SER A 728 -20.48 -6.66 -18.35
C SER A 728 -20.16 -7.05 -19.79
N VAL A 729 -18.89 -7.27 -20.15
CA VAL A 729 -18.47 -7.72 -21.49
C VAL A 729 -19.11 -9.05 -21.86
N HIS A 730 -19.07 -10.05 -20.96
CA HIS A 730 -19.67 -11.35 -21.22
C HIS A 730 -21.18 -11.28 -21.45
N VAL A 731 -21.88 -10.42 -20.71
CA VAL A 731 -23.32 -10.19 -20.88
C VAL A 731 -23.60 -9.48 -22.19
N VAL A 732 -22.85 -8.42 -22.53
CA VAL A 732 -23.02 -7.68 -23.78
C VAL A 732 -22.76 -8.58 -24.99
N HIS A 733 -21.65 -9.31 -25.01
CA HIS A 733 -21.31 -10.20 -26.14
C HIS A 733 -22.39 -11.26 -26.34
N ARG A 734 -22.83 -11.93 -25.26
CA ARG A 734 -23.90 -12.93 -25.36
C ARG A 734 -25.23 -12.30 -25.79
N PHE A 735 -25.53 -11.09 -25.35
CA PHE A 735 -26.73 -10.36 -25.79
C PHE A 735 -26.69 -10.10 -27.30
N VAL A 736 -25.57 -9.62 -27.84
CA VAL A 736 -25.43 -9.36 -29.28
C VAL A 736 -25.61 -10.65 -30.09
N ASP A 737 -25.03 -11.75 -29.63
CA ASP A 737 -25.18 -13.07 -30.27
C ASP A 737 -26.64 -13.54 -30.27
N GLU A 738 -27.31 -13.54 -29.11
CA GLU A 738 -28.71 -13.99 -29.01
C GLU A 738 -29.65 -13.05 -29.77
N ARG A 739 -29.39 -11.74 -29.75
CA ARG A 739 -30.19 -10.73 -30.44
C ARG A 739 -30.01 -10.78 -31.96
N ALA A 740 -28.95 -11.41 -32.47
CA ALA A 740 -28.78 -11.65 -33.89
C ALA A 740 -29.86 -12.59 -34.46
N ASP A 741 -30.28 -13.58 -33.67
CA ASP A 741 -31.24 -14.63 -34.08
C ASP A 741 -32.62 -14.53 -33.41
N HIS A 742 -32.75 -13.73 -32.34
CA HIS A 742 -33.96 -13.63 -31.54
C HIS A 742 -34.47 -12.19 -31.33
N ASP A 743 -35.74 -12.07 -30.94
CA ASP A 743 -36.35 -10.83 -30.49
C ASP A 743 -35.70 -10.34 -29.17
N LEU A 744 -35.91 -9.07 -28.84
CA LEU A 744 -35.28 -8.42 -27.69
C LEU A 744 -35.55 -9.13 -26.36
N GLU A 745 -36.79 -9.55 -26.11
CA GLU A 745 -37.17 -10.18 -24.83
C GLU A 745 -36.55 -11.57 -24.72
N THR A 746 -36.67 -12.38 -25.77
CA THR A 746 -36.08 -13.73 -25.81
C THR A 746 -34.56 -13.67 -25.70
N ALA A 747 -33.91 -12.74 -26.42
CA ALA A 747 -32.47 -12.57 -26.38
C ALA A 747 -32.00 -12.20 -24.96
N LEU A 748 -32.62 -11.19 -24.34
CA LEU A 748 -32.25 -10.75 -22.99
C LEU A 748 -32.45 -11.85 -21.94
N ASP A 749 -33.56 -12.59 -22.00
CA ASP A 749 -33.83 -13.70 -21.06
C ASP A 749 -32.82 -14.83 -21.20
N ARG A 750 -32.45 -15.19 -22.44
CA ARG A 750 -31.43 -16.23 -22.71
C ARG A 750 -30.05 -15.79 -22.30
N THR A 751 -29.68 -14.54 -22.54
CA THR A 751 -28.39 -13.99 -22.09
C THR A 751 -28.25 -14.08 -20.58
N VAL A 752 -29.23 -13.56 -19.82
CA VAL A 752 -29.14 -13.52 -18.35
C VAL A 752 -29.19 -14.93 -17.75
N ARG A 753 -30.00 -15.83 -18.31
CA ARG A 753 -30.07 -17.23 -17.83
C ARG A 753 -28.83 -18.06 -18.20
N GLY A 754 -28.34 -17.90 -19.43
CA GLY A 754 -27.22 -18.67 -19.97
C GLY A 754 -25.89 -18.23 -19.38
N THR A 755 -25.62 -16.93 -19.36
CA THR A 755 -24.33 -16.39 -18.91
C THR A 755 -24.28 -16.14 -17.40
N GLY A 756 -25.40 -15.74 -16.78
CA GLY A 756 -25.42 -15.32 -15.38
C GLY A 756 -25.03 -16.42 -14.38
N GLY A 757 -25.33 -17.68 -14.69
CA GLY A 757 -24.93 -18.82 -13.85
C GLY A 757 -23.42 -19.08 -13.87
N ALA A 758 -22.79 -18.96 -15.04
CA ALA A 758 -21.34 -19.08 -15.17
C ALA A 758 -20.63 -17.90 -14.50
N LEU A 759 -21.12 -16.67 -14.73
CA LEU A 759 -20.59 -15.46 -14.08
C LEU A 759 -20.75 -15.47 -12.57
N ALA A 760 -21.82 -16.06 -12.03
CA ALA A 760 -21.96 -16.22 -10.58
C ALA A 760 -20.90 -17.17 -10.00
N GLY A 761 -20.53 -18.22 -10.75
CA GLY A 761 -19.43 -19.11 -10.38
C GLY A 761 -18.09 -18.39 -10.37
N SER A 762 -17.79 -17.65 -11.43
CA SER A 762 -16.60 -16.77 -11.55
C SER A 762 -16.54 -15.74 -10.41
N MET A 763 -17.66 -15.07 -10.14
CA MET A 763 -17.77 -14.11 -9.04
C MET A 763 -17.41 -14.76 -7.71
N LEU A 764 -17.97 -15.94 -7.39
CA LEU A 764 -17.66 -16.62 -6.14
C LEU A 764 -16.18 -17.01 -6.07
N THR A 765 -15.62 -17.62 -7.12
CA THR A 765 -14.20 -18.01 -7.11
C THR A 765 -13.29 -16.81 -6.89
N THR A 766 -13.60 -15.67 -7.49
CA THR A 766 -12.78 -14.46 -7.43
C THR A 766 -12.95 -13.74 -6.09
N VAL A 767 -14.17 -13.65 -5.56
CA VAL A 767 -14.48 -13.09 -4.24
C VAL A 767 -13.78 -13.87 -3.13
N PHE A 768 -13.83 -15.21 -3.15
CA PHE A 768 -13.13 -16.01 -2.15
C PHE A 768 -11.61 -16.05 -2.39
N GLY A 769 -11.18 -16.03 -3.65
CA GLY A 769 -9.77 -16.00 -4.02
C GLY A 769 -9.05 -14.74 -3.52
N LEU A 770 -9.65 -13.56 -3.71
CA LEU A 770 -9.11 -12.29 -3.22
C LEU A 770 -9.49 -12.01 -1.75
N GLY A 771 -10.68 -12.45 -1.32
CA GLY A 771 -11.13 -12.30 0.06
C GLY A 771 -10.28 -13.07 1.08
N VAL A 772 -9.43 -13.99 0.63
CA VAL A 772 -8.42 -14.64 1.49
C VAL A 772 -7.43 -13.65 2.10
N LEU A 773 -7.24 -12.49 1.48
CA LEU A 773 -6.37 -11.43 2.01
C LEU A 773 -6.87 -10.87 3.35
N VAL A 774 -8.15 -11.07 3.71
CA VAL A 774 -8.68 -10.76 5.06
C VAL A 774 -7.97 -11.58 6.15
N LEU A 775 -7.33 -12.69 5.79
CA LEU A 775 -6.51 -13.46 6.70
C LEU A 775 -5.09 -12.89 6.88
N ALA A 776 -4.66 -11.91 6.07
CA ALA A 776 -3.33 -11.32 6.21
C ALA A 776 -3.13 -10.71 7.61
N VAL A 777 -1.87 -10.70 8.07
CA VAL A 777 -1.51 -10.10 9.35
C VAL A 777 -1.63 -8.57 9.27
N LEU A 778 -1.36 -7.99 8.10
CA LEU A 778 -1.55 -6.57 7.80
C LEU A 778 -3.03 -6.24 7.57
N SER A 779 -3.57 -5.33 8.39
CA SER A 779 -4.94 -4.84 8.28
C SER A 779 -5.24 -4.24 6.91
N VAL A 780 -4.31 -3.46 6.36
CA VAL A 780 -4.48 -2.79 5.07
C VAL A 780 -4.58 -3.77 3.90
N LEU A 781 -3.86 -4.89 3.94
CA LEU A 781 -4.05 -5.98 2.96
C LEU A 781 -5.43 -6.64 3.08
N GLY A 782 -5.91 -6.82 4.31
CA GLY A 782 -7.25 -7.32 4.58
C GLY A 782 -8.34 -6.39 4.03
N GLN A 783 -8.21 -5.08 4.24
CA GLN A 783 -9.09 -4.06 3.69
C GLN A 783 -9.05 -4.05 2.15
N PHE A 784 -7.86 -4.12 1.55
CA PHE A 784 -7.69 -4.25 0.10
C PHE A 784 -8.44 -5.48 -0.45
N GLY A 785 -8.29 -6.64 0.19
CA GLY A 785 -8.99 -7.86 -0.16
C GLY A 785 -10.51 -7.74 -0.06
N LEU A 786 -11.00 -7.15 1.03
CA LEU A 786 -12.42 -6.92 1.28
C LEU A 786 -13.03 -5.97 0.24
N LEU A 787 -12.39 -4.84 -0.04
CA LEU A 787 -12.86 -3.87 -1.02
C LEU A 787 -12.84 -4.44 -2.43
N THR A 788 -11.80 -5.20 -2.79
CA THR A 788 -11.73 -5.87 -4.10
C THR A 788 -12.80 -6.96 -4.22
N ALA A 789 -13.04 -7.74 -3.16
CA ALA A 789 -14.16 -8.70 -3.13
C ALA A 789 -15.52 -7.99 -3.28
N ALA A 790 -15.73 -6.87 -2.57
CA ALA A 790 -16.94 -6.06 -2.70
C ALA A 790 -17.11 -5.51 -4.12
N SER A 791 -16.04 -5.05 -4.76
CA SER A 791 -16.06 -4.52 -6.12
C SER A 791 -16.51 -5.56 -7.14
N ILE A 792 -16.06 -6.80 -6.98
CA ILE A 792 -16.47 -7.93 -7.82
C ILE A 792 -17.97 -8.24 -7.62
N VAL A 793 -18.43 -8.28 -6.36
CA VAL A 793 -19.86 -8.49 -6.05
C VAL A 793 -20.71 -7.37 -6.68
N TYR A 794 -20.32 -6.11 -6.51
CA TYR A 794 -21.03 -4.97 -7.08
C TYR A 794 -21.03 -4.98 -8.61
N SER A 795 -19.91 -5.35 -9.24
CA SER A 795 -19.80 -5.47 -10.70
C SER A 795 -20.70 -6.57 -11.26
N PHE A 796 -20.76 -7.72 -10.61
CA PHE A 796 -21.68 -8.80 -10.96
C PHE A 796 -23.14 -8.36 -10.79
N LEU A 797 -23.49 -7.78 -9.64
CA LEU A 797 -24.86 -7.33 -9.38
C LEU A 797 -25.30 -6.23 -10.35
N ALA A 798 -24.44 -5.24 -10.61
CA ALA A 798 -24.73 -4.18 -11.57
C ALA A 798 -24.89 -4.73 -13.00
N SER A 799 -24.08 -5.72 -13.39
CA SER A 799 -24.18 -6.38 -14.69
C SER A 799 -25.44 -7.25 -14.83
N MET A 800 -25.97 -7.79 -13.73
CA MET A 800 -27.19 -8.60 -13.75
C MET A 800 -28.47 -7.76 -13.59
N LEU A 801 -28.40 -6.63 -12.88
CA LEU A 801 -29.59 -5.83 -12.52
C LEU A 801 -29.73 -4.53 -13.32
N VAL A 802 -28.63 -3.86 -13.65
CA VAL A 802 -28.63 -2.53 -14.29
C VAL A 802 -28.36 -2.64 -15.78
N LEU A 803 -27.34 -3.42 -16.19
CA LEU A 803 -26.94 -3.58 -17.59
C LEU A 803 -28.08 -4.04 -18.52
N PRO A 804 -28.98 -4.97 -18.16
CA PRO A 804 -30.09 -5.33 -19.03
C PRO A 804 -30.97 -4.13 -19.42
N SER A 805 -31.15 -3.18 -18.50
CA SER A 805 -31.90 -1.94 -18.78
C SER A 805 -31.13 -1.00 -19.71
N ALA A 806 -29.80 -0.94 -19.56
CA ALA A 806 -28.92 -0.19 -20.47
C ALA A 806 -28.96 -0.76 -21.89
N LEU A 807 -28.92 -2.10 -22.03
CA LEU A 807 -29.01 -2.78 -23.33
C LEU A 807 -30.38 -2.57 -24.01
N VAL A 808 -31.48 -2.64 -23.26
CA VAL A 808 -32.83 -2.36 -23.80
C VAL A 808 -32.94 -0.92 -24.31
N LEU A 809 -32.41 0.06 -23.57
CA LEU A 809 -32.42 1.45 -24.05
C LEU A 809 -31.50 1.66 -25.24
N TRP A 810 -30.31 1.04 -25.22
CA TRP A 810 -29.41 1.06 -26.36
C TRP A 810 -30.06 0.49 -27.63
N ASP A 811 -30.77 -0.65 -27.54
CA ASP A 811 -31.44 -1.28 -28.69
C ASP A 811 -32.54 -0.36 -29.26
N ARG A 812 -33.32 0.28 -28.36
CA ARG A 812 -34.36 1.26 -28.73
C ARG A 812 -33.80 2.52 -29.38
N PHE A 813 -32.74 3.12 -28.80
CA PHE A 813 -32.13 4.34 -29.33
C PHE A 813 -31.36 4.12 -30.62
N SER A 814 -30.86 2.90 -30.85
CA SER A 814 -30.23 2.51 -32.11
C SER A 814 -31.24 2.32 -33.26
N GLY A 815 -32.54 2.46 -32.99
CA GLY A 815 -33.60 2.37 -34.00
C GLY A 815 -33.93 0.93 -34.42
N ASN A 816 -33.52 -0.07 -33.64
CA ASN A 816 -33.80 -1.48 -33.95
C ASN A 816 -35.25 -1.84 -33.59
N ASP A 817 -35.91 -2.65 -34.42
CA ASP A 817 -37.23 -3.20 -34.09
C ASP A 817 -37.07 -4.30 -33.02
N PRO A 818 -37.71 -4.17 -31.85
CA PRO A 818 -37.62 -5.15 -30.76
C PRO A 818 -38.07 -6.56 -31.16
N LEU A 819 -38.92 -6.70 -32.18
CA LEU A 819 -39.48 -7.98 -32.62
C LEU A 819 -38.66 -8.64 -33.73
N VAL A 820 -37.71 -7.92 -34.35
CA VAL A 820 -36.94 -8.40 -35.50
C VAL A 820 -35.50 -8.69 -35.09
N PRO A 821 -34.96 -9.89 -35.37
CA PRO A 821 -33.56 -10.23 -35.10
C PRO A 821 -32.57 -9.29 -35.80
N LEU A 822 -31.50 -8.90 -35.11
CA LEU A 822 -30.49 -7.97 -35.65
C LEU A 822 -29.72 -8.52 -36.85
N GLY A 823 -29.63 -9.84 -37.01
CA GLY A 823 -28.94 -10.50 -38.11
C GLY A 823 -29.75 -10.58 -39.41
N GLY A 824 -31.03 -10.19 -39.39
CA GLY A 824 -31.96 -10.38 -40.51
C GLY A 824 -31.75 -9.47 -41.73
N VAL A 825 -31.17 -8.27 -41.54
CA VAL A 825 -31.12 -7.24 -42.60
C VAL A 825 -30.08 -7.54 -43.69
N GLU A 826 -29.02 -8.32 -43.41
CA GLU A 826 -27.98 -8.63 -44.40
C GLU A 826 -28.29 -9.88 -45.26
N ARG A 827 -29.20 -10.78 -44.84
CA ARG A 827 -29.46 -12.03 -45.59
C ARG A 827 -30.42 -11.87 -46.77
N GLU A 828 -31.31 -10.87 -46.77
CA GLU A 828 -32.30 -10.69 -47.83
C GLU A 828 -31.78 -9.96 -49.08
N SER A 829 -30.69 -9.19 -48.99
CA SER A 829 -30.16 -8.43 -50.13
C SER A 829 -29.35 -9.27 -51.14
N GLY A 830 -29.04 -10.53 -50.83
CA GLY A 830 -28.26 -11.43 -51.69
C GLY A 830 -29.06 -12.45 -52.52
N ALA A 831 -30.37 -12.58 -52.30
CA ALA A 831 -31.16 -13.69 -52.88
C ALA A 831 -32.13 -13.28 -54.01
N ALA A 832 -32.18 -12.01 -54.42
CA ALA A 832 -33.16 -11.49 -55.38
C ALA A 832 -32.57 -11.05 -56.74
N ALA A 833 -31.45 -11.62 -57.19
CA ALA A 833 -30.84 -11.29 -58.48
C ALA A 833 -30.53 -12.52 -59.35
N THR A 834 -31.48 -13.44 -59.49
CA THR A 834 -31.53 -14.39 -60.62
C THR A 834 -32.99 -14.75 -60.95
N ALA A 835 -33.65 -13.94 -61.78
CA ALA A 835 -34.76 -14.36 -62.66
C ALA A 835 -35.24 -13.16 -63.50
N ASP A 836 -34.51 -12.86 -64.58
CA ASP A 836 -35.04 -12.77 -65.95
C ASP A 836 -33.89 -12.53 -66.94
#